data_AF-A0A3B6KCK7-F1
#
_entry.id   AF-A0A3B6KCK7-F1
#
_cell.length_a   1.000
_cell.length_b   1.000
_cell.length_c   1.000
_cell.angle_alpha   90.00
_cell.angle_beta   90.00
_cell.angle_gamma   90.00
#
_symmetry.space_group_name_H-M   'P 1'
#
loop_
_entity.id
_entity.type
_entity.pdbx_description
1 polymer ?
#
loop_
_entity_poly.entity_id
_entity_poly.type
_entity_poly.pdbx_seq_one_letter_code
_entity_poly.pdbx_strand_id
1 'polypeptide(L)'
;MAPASPPPPLAGQERGRVKSPPRDTPLVGCAGGARRQGSSSPRPSHTSRVGSLQSLKNTVPMETTVGTPPELPEELLMTVFGTLEIPDLVRAASVCTSWRSAYTALRSLGKHKQAQTPCLLYTSESAGDNVACLYSLVEKRVYRLTLPEPPLRRRFLIGSSLGFLVTVDDISEMHLVNPITAQQIALPSVTTMEYVKPIFDDSGAVHEYQYPCHFAGRAFFAPSIVARCKLREQLQIKAFLFHDTSTGSYIVALIHEPFNHLSFARVGDDKWTLLPPHHHYQDCTYKDGLLYAVDIKGEIHAFDLNGPAFTMKIIRGIDEDFYPDAIYIVEAPWGGLLLVSRFKEFEDPAEDGDPEIYVPHTTEIKLHRVDDGTERLVEIDCLPDHVLFLGHNHPLCLSAKDYPALKGNHAYFTDDDEYNKNRKSSPRDIGVVGLSNNREMDLVSPLLWSNWPSPVWLTPSLTVMKLPSNDRWLSGWDHVLSRPSPTEATVGTTLLELPEDIMMRVFATLEIPDLVRAGAVCTFWRSAYTALRKLGTHKQPQTPCLLYCSESSSENVACLYSLVEKRVYRLTLLEPPLHSRLLIGSSLGLLVTVDERSEMHLVNPITGQQIALPSVTTMQHVKPICDDSGAVHKYEYSRHMANQAICPPKIIAPAALREVFHQKALVFYDTPTGSYIVVLIHMPFGQLSFARVGDDKWTWLPPHTDYFDCTYKDGLLNAATLMGEIHTFDLSGPAVTMNTIMGVDDDDDFEIQGAYILQAPWGGLLLVWRLKVYSGNPDDISSLTLHTKGIKIHEVDVAAKKLVEIDCLHGHALFLGHNQSLCLSTKECPALKENRVYFTDDNEYITVHKDNRRDIGLLRLDNNSWESLVFPQLWSNWPAPVWITPNLTMMKLSLNK
;
A
#
# COMPACT_ATOMS: atom_id res chain seq x y z
N MET A 1 9.20 -61.42 -41.87
CA MET A 1 8.60 -61.31 -43.22
C MET A 1 8.28 -59.85 -43.48
N ALA A 2 8.46 -59.38 -44.71
CA ALA A 2 7.75 -58.24 -45.29
C ALA A 2 6.78 -58.83 -46.36
N PRO A 3 5.83 -58.07 -46.98
CA PRO A 3 5.66 -56.61 -46.95
C PRO A 3 4.19 -56.13 -46.77
N ALA A 4 3.99 -54.81 -46.79
CA ALA A 4 2.78 -54.14 -47.32
C ALA A 4 3.14 -52.71 -47.78
N SER A 5 2.55 -52.22 -48.87
CA SER A 5 2.87 -50.93 -49.53
C SER A 5 1.59 -50.19 -50.02
N PRO A 6 1.63 -48.85 -50.25
CA PRO A 6 0.48 -47.99 -50.67
C PRO A 6 0.29 -47.95 -52.22
N PRO A 7 -0.48 -47.04 -52.89
CA PRO A 7 -1.36 -45.91 -52.47
C PRO A 7 -2.86 -46.16 -52.88
N PRO A 8 -3.70 -45.33 -53.59
CA PRO A 8 -3.56 -44.09 -54.42
C PRO A 8 -4.37 -42.82 -53.94
N PRO A 9 -4.31 -41.66 -54.65
CA PRO A 9 -4.96 -40.38 -54.27
C PRO A 9 -5.94 -39.78 -55.33
N LEU A 10 -6.57 -38.63 -55.04
CA LEU A 10 -7.18 -37.59 -55.94
C LEU A 10 -7.26 -36.26 -55.12
N ALA A 11 -6.78 -35.08 -55.54
CA ALA A 11 -7.18 -34.15 -56.62
C ALA A 11 -8.55 -33.44 -56.40
N GLY A 12 -8.73 -32.13 -56.62
CA GLY A 12 -7.81 -31.03 -56.99
C GLY A 12 -8.55 -29.76 -57.53
N GLN A 13 -7.83 -28.63 -57.69
CA GLN A 13 -8.27 -27.35 -58.34
C GLN A 13 -9.33 -26.50 -57.57
N GLU A 14 -9.37 -25.15 -57.62
CA GLU A 14 -8.45 -24.14 -58.19
C GLU A 14 -8.69 -22.70 -57.65
N ARG A 15 -7.64 -21.85 -57.60
CA ARG A 15 -7.52 -20.55 -58.33
C ARG A 15 -6.33 -19.68 -57.87
N GLY A 16 -5.76 -18.90 -58.81
CA GLY A 16 -5.05 -17.63 -58.52
C GLY A 16 -3.52 -17.69 -58.31
N ARG A 17 -2.75 -17.18 -59.28
CA ARG A 17 -1.31 -16.85 -59.15
C ARG A 17 -1.09 -15.36 -59.42
N VAL A 18 -0.04 -14.78 -58.84
CA VAL A 18 1.05 -14.03 -59.53
C VAL A 18 2.29 -14.04 -58.61
N LYS A 19 3.50 -13.80 -59.14
CA LYS A 19 4.80 -14.03 -58.45
C LYS A 19 5.52 -12.73 -58.05
N SER A 20 6.40 -12.83 -57.06
CA SER A 20 7.48 -11.88 -56.75
C SER A 20 8.86 -12.35 -57.26
N PRO A 21 9.83 -11.45 -57.50
CA PRO A 21 11.23 -11.76 -57.79
C PRO A 21 12.21 -11.39 -56.64
N PRO A 22 13.44 -11.96 -56.59
CA PRO A 22 14.44 -11.72 -55.54
C PRO A 22 15.43 -10.57 -55.87
N ARG A 23 16.39 -10.31 -54.96
CA ARG A 23 17.59 -9.48 -55.19
C ARG A 23 18.83 -10.12 -54.55
N ASP A 24 19.92 -10.19 -55.31
CA ASP A 24 21.26 -10.57 -54.84
C ASP A 24 22.15 -9.35 -54.56
N THR A 25 23.24 -9.56 -53.82
CA THR A 25 24.30 -8.57 -53.52
C THR A 25 25.53 -8.79 -54.42
N PRO A 26 26.53 -7.88 -54.42
CA PRO A 26 27.67 -8.14 -53.55
C PRO A 26 28.43 -6.92 -52.96
N LEU A 27 29.34 -7.27 -52.05
CA LEU A 27 30.54 -6.59 -51.49
C LEU A 27 31.22 -5.55 -52.42
N VAL A 28 31.96 -4.51 -51.97
CA VAL A 28 33.08 -4.40 -50.98
C VAL A 28 33.10 -2.94 -50.43
N GLY A 29 33.64 -2.53 -49.26
CA GLY A 29 34.50 -3.17 -48.24
C GLY A 29 34.72 -2.27 -47.01
N CYS A 30 35.95 -2.20 -46.46
CA CYS A 30 36.21 -1.73 -45.07
C CYS A 30 37.31 -0.65 -44.87
N ALA A 31 37.23 -0.02 -43.68
CA ALA A 31 38.32 0.40 -42.78
C ALA A 31 38.86 1.87 -42.76
N GLY A 32 38.49 2.58 -41.68
CA GLY A 32 39.44 3.19 -40.74
C GLY A 32 39.98 4.61 -40.99
N GLY A 33 40.52 5.22 -39.93
CA GLY A 33 41.29 6.47 -39.99
C GLY A 33 40.77 7.59 -39.08
N ALA A 34 41.68 8.38 -38.49
CA ALA A 34 41.36 9.49 -37.62
C ALA A 34 42.26 10.72 -37.88
N ARG A 35 41.88 11.86 -37.29
CA ARG A 35 42.63 13.13 -37.10
C ARG A 35 42.84 14.09 -38.29
N ARG A 36 42.45 15.35 -37.98
CA ARG A 36 43.16 16.63 -38.21
C ARG A 36 43.34 17.19 -39.63
N GLN A 37 42.95 18.47 -39.72
CA GLN A 37 43.50 19.55 -40.57
C GLN A 37 43.25 19.40 -42.10
N GLY A 38 43.14 20.48 -42.87
CA GLY A 38 43.09 21.91 -42.49
C GLY A 38 43.88 22.80 -43.46
N SER A 39 43.17 23.58 -44.29
CA SER A 39 43.71 24.52 -45.28
C SER A 39 42.61 25.50 -45.74
N SER A 40 42.86 26.71 -46.24
CA SER A 40 44.00 27.66 -46.15
C SER A 40 43.51 29.02 -46.72
N SER A 41 43.64 30.17 -46.03
CA SER A 41 44.67 31.24 -46.23
C SER A 41 44.79 31.80 -47.67
N PRO A 42 45.04 33.13 -47.91
CA PRO A 42 45.84 34.11 -47.14
C PRO A 42 45.03 35.36 -46.64
N ARG A 43 45.43 36.17 -45.63
CA ARG A 43 46.64 37.04 -45.37
C ARG A 43 46.77 38.26 -46.30
N PRO A 44 47.44 39.38 -45.90
CA PRO A 44 48.17 39.71 -44.64
C PRO A 44 47.40 40.78 -43.79
N SER A 45 47.92 41.72 -42.96
CA SER A 45 49.27 42.19 -42.54
C SER A 45 49.27 42.96 -41.17
N HIS A 46 50.45 43.44 -40.75
CA HIS A 46 50.80 44.54 -39.81
C HIS A 46 50.10 44.75 -38.43
N THR A 47 50.82 44.31 -37.40
CA THR A 47 50.97 45.01 -36.10
C THR A 47 52.14 46.04 -36.22
N SER A 48 52.54 46.89 -35.25
CA SER A 48 52.30 47.00 -33.79
C SER A 48 52.69 48.42 -33.27
N ARG A 49 52.20 48.83 -32.08
CA ARG A 49 53.00 49.51 -31.01
C ARG A 49 52.17 49.73 -29.73
N VAL A 50 52.86 50.01 -28.61
CA VAL A 50 52.31 50.25 -27.25
C VAL A 50 52.81 51.60 -26.74
N GLY A 51 52.01 52.35 -25.97
CA GLY A 51 52.40 53.68 -25.46
C GLY A 51 51.48 54.35 -24.43
N SER A 52 51.62 53.95 -23.16
CA SER A 52 51.48 54.72 -21.90
C SER A 52 50.52 55.93 -21.68
N LEU A 53 49.90 55.89 -20.49
CA LEU A 53 49.62 56.99 -19.53
C LEU A 53 48.41 57.96 -19.66
N GLN A 54 47.71 58.05 -18.51
CA GLN A 54 47.05 59.20 -17.86
C GLN A 54 45.75 59.85 -18.41
N SER A 55 44.66 59.49 -17.71
CA SER A 55 43.81 60.41 -16.93
C SER A 55 43.25 61.69 -17.58
N LEU A 56 41.92 61.71 -17.74
CA LEU A 56 41.11 62.88 -17.36
C LEU A 56 39.76 62.42 -16.80
N LYS A 57 39.36 62.97 -15.65
CA LYS A 57 38.03 62.77 -15.06
C LYS A 57 37.04 63.68 -15.75
N ASN A 58 35.79 63.23 -15.90
CA ASN A 58 34.63 64.10 -15.74
C ASN A 58 33.42 63.27 -15.28
N THR A 59 32.78 63.70 -14.21
CA THR A 59 31.65 63.02 -13.58
C THR A 59 30.40 63.86 -13.79
N VAL A 60 29.30 63.24 -14.24
CA VAL A 60 27.95 63.81 -14.17
C VAL A 60 27.08 62.80 -13.43
N PRO A 61 26.50 63.14 -12.27
CA PRO A 61 25.57 62.25 -11.59
C PRO A 61 24.24 62.25 -12.34
N MET A 62 23.83 61.11 -12.86
CA MET A 62 22.46 60.90 -13.32
C MET A 62 21.68 60.27 -12.16
N GLU A 63 20.77 61.03 -11.56
CA GLU A 63 19.86 60.50 -10.54
C GLU A 63 18.86 59.55 -11.20
N THR A 64 19.13 58.24 -11.10
CA THR A 64 18.14 57.21 -11.40
C THR A 64 17.09 57.17 -10.29
N THR A 65 16.14 58.11 -10.36
CA THR A 65 14.85 57.96 -9.66
C THR A 65 14.21 56.66 -10.13
N VAL A 66 14.21 55.64 -9.26
CA VAL A 66 13.54 54.36 -9.51
C VAL A 66 12.03 54.59 -9.43
N GLY A 67 11.46 55.05 -10.54
CA GLY A 67 10.02 55.17 -10.69
C GLY A 67 9.38 53.79 -10.57
N THR A 68 8.46 53.63 -9.63
CA THR A 68 7.57 52.46 -9.60
C THR A 68 6.84 52.36 -10.94
N PRO A 69 6.76 51.17 -11.56
CA PRO A 69 6.00 50.99 -12.79
C PRO A 69 4.52 51.35 -12.54
N PRO A 70 3.79 51.86 -13.56
CA PRO A 70 2.40 52.26 -13.40
C PRO A 70 1.55 51.02 -13.09
N GLU A 71 1.05 50.92 -11.86
CA GLU A 71 0.07 49.89 -11.49
C GLU A 71 -1.30 50.20 -12.13
N LEU A 72 -2.01 49.14 -12.52
CA LEU A 72 -3.37 49.27 -13.03
C LEU A 72 -4.32 49.62 -11.87
N PRO A 73 -5.27 50.56 -12.03
CA PRO A 73 -6.30 50.84 -11.03
C PRO A 73 -7.05 49.59 -10.57
N GLU A 74 -7.35 49.50 -9.28
CA GLU A 74 -7.98 48.33 -8.64
C GLU A 74 -9.32 47.94 -9.32
N GLU A 75 -10.11 48.93 -9.76
CA GLU A 75 -11.36 48.69 -10.49
C GLU A 75 -11.16 47.99 -11.85
N LEU A 76 -10.06 48.31 -12.56
CA LEU A 76 -9.72 47.65 -13.82
C LEU A 76 -9.14 46.25 -13.58
N LEU A 77 -8.36 46.06 -12.50
CA LEU A 77 -7.93 44.72 -12.08
C LEU A 77 -9.15 43.85 -11.71
N MET A 78 -10.09 44.37 -10.92
CA MET A 78 -11.35 43.69 -10.62
C MET A 78 -12.16 43.37 -11.89
N THR A 79 -12.21 44.28 -12.87
CA THR A 79 -12.92 44.04 -14.14
C THR A 79 -12.30 42.88 -14.94
N VAL A 80 -10.96 42.81 -15.01
CA VAL A 80 -10.26 41.69 -15.67
C VAL A 80 -10.43 40.39 -14.88
N PHE A 81 -10.25 40.45 -13.55
CA PHE A 81 -10.34 39.30 -12.65
C PHE A 81 -11.75 38.72 -12.60
N GLY A 82 -12.78 39.53 -12.81
CA GLY A 82 -14.17 39.09 -12.93
C GLY A 82 -14.44 38.18 -14.13
N THR A 83 -13.57 38.17 -15.15
CA THR A 83 -13.67 37.26 -16.30
C THR A 83 -12.85 35.96 -16.17
N LEU A 84 -11.99 35.85 -15.15
CA LEU A 84 -11.13 34.69 -14.95
C LEU A 84 -11.88 33.52 -14.29
N GLU A 85 -11.46 32.29 -14.62
CA GLU A 85 -11.81 31.12 -13.81
C GLU A 85 -10.97 31.08 -12.54
N ILE A 86 -11.51 30.45 -11.49
CA ILE A 86 -10.98 30.49 -10.13
C ILE A 86 -9.50 30.06 -10.02
N PRO A 87 -9.01 29.04 -10.74
CA PRO A 87 -7.57 28.70 -10.72
C PRO A 87 -6.65 29.85 -11.19
N ASP A 88 -7.04 30.57 -12.24
CA ASP A 88 -6.29 31.74 -12.74
C ASP A 88 -6.48 32.97 -11.85
N LEU A 89 -7.67 33.15 -11.29
CA LEU A 89 -7.99 34.23 -10.35
C LEU A 89 -7.14 34.12 -9.06
N VAL A 90 -6.97 32.91 -8.53
CA VAL A 90 -6.08 32.63 -7.38
C VAL A 90 -4.61 32.86 -7.74
N ARG A 91 -4.19 32.55 -8.97
CA ARG A 91 -2.84 32.87 -9.47
C ARG A 91 -2.61 34.37 -9.64
N ALA A 92 -3.60 35.12 -10.10
CA ALA A 92 -3.51 36.59 -10.15
C ALA A 92 -3.27 37.17 -8.74
N ALA A 93 -3.95 36.63 -7.72
CA ALA A 93 -3.74 36.99 -6.32
C ALA A 93 -2.34 36.60 -5.76
N SER A 94 -1.53 35.82 -6.48
CA SER A 94 -0.14 35.53 -6.09
C SER A 94 0.89 36.54 -6.62
N VAL A 95 0.55 37.35 -7.64
CA VAL A 95 1.50 38.19 -8.39
C VAL A 95 2.11 39.33 -7.56
N CYS A 96 1.26 40.18 -6.96
CA CYS A 96 1.70 41.29 -6.10
C CYS A 96 0.62 41.68 -5.08
N THR A 97 0.94 42.61 -4.17
CA THR A 97 0.01 43.14 -3.16
C THR A 97 -1.20 43.84 -3.78
N SER A 98 -0.98 44.66 -4.81
CA SER A 98 -2.01 45.38 -5.55
C SER A 98 -3.05 44.43 -6.18
N TRP A 99 -2.58 43.37 -6.85
CA TRP A 99 -3.45 42.33 -7.41
C TRP A 99 -4.12 41.49 -6.31
N ARG A 100 -3.47 41.25 -5.18
CA ARG A 100 -4.10 40.59 -4.03
C ARG A 100 -5.22 41.43 -3.41
N SER A 101 -5.10 42.75 -3.39
CA SER A 101 -6.16 43.67 -2.97
C SER A 101 -7.38 43.56 -3.89
N ALA A 102 -7.17 43.73 -5.20
CA ALA A 102 -8.23 43.60 -6.22
C ALA A 102 -8.95 42.24 -6.15
N TYR A 103 -8.22 41.14 -5.99
CA TYR A 103 -8.79 39.80 -5.76
C TYR A 103 -9.67 39.75 -4.51
N THR A 104 -9.20 40.34 -3.40
CA THR A 104 -9.89 40.30 -2.10
C THR A 104 -11.17 41.16 -2.13
N ALA A 105 -11.12 42.34 -2.74
CA ALA A 105 -12.27 43.19 -3.00
C ALA A 105 -13.30 42.52 -3.94
N LEU A 106 -12.84 41.87 -5.00
CA LEU A 106 -13.70 41.12 -5.92
C LEU A 106 -14.39 39.93 -5.25
N ARG A 107 -13.65 39.19 -4.41
CA ARG A 107 -14.17 38.07 -3.61
C ARG A 107 -15.21 38.56 -2.59
N SER A 108 -14.97 39.66 -1.88
CA SER A 108 -15.92 40.21 -0.90
C SER A 108 -17.19 40.79 -1.53
N LEU A 109 -17.09 41.31 -2.76
CA LEU A 109 -18.21 41.77 -3.58
C LEU A 109 -18.93 40.65 -4.34
N GLY A 110 -18.40 39.42 -4.34
CA GLY A 110 -18.94 38.27 -5.09
C GLY A 110 -18.77 38.35 -6.62
N LYS A 111 -18.03 39.34 -7.16
CA LYS A 111 -18.01 39.69 -8.59
C LYS A 111 -17.03 38.85 -9.45
N HIS A 112 -17.06 37.53 -9.30
CA HIS A 112 -16.26 36.60 -10.12
C HIS A 112 -17.11 35.92 -11.19
N LYS A 113 -16.46 35.31 -12.20
CA LYS A 113 -17.14 34.47 -13.21
C LYS A 113 -17.89 33.35 -12.50
N GLN A 114 -19.22 33.29 -12.65
CA GLN A 114 -20.04 32.29 -11.95
C GLN A 114 -19.96 30.89 -12.59
N ALA A 115 -19.81 30.82 -13.91
CA ALA A 115 -19.53 29.58 -14.64
C ALA A 115 -18.06 29.18 -14.45
N GLN A 116 -17.80 27.95 -14.01
CA GLN A 116 -16.47 27.42 -13.69
C GLN A 116 -16.32 26.03 -14.31
N THR A 117 -15.24 25.78 -15.06
CA THR A 117 -15.07 24.49 -15.72
C THR A 117 -14.68 23.42 -14.69
N PRO A 118 -15.34 22.24 -14.66
CA PRO A 118 -14.90 21.13 -13.82
C PRO A 118 -13.44 20.76 -14.11
N CYS A 119 -12.69 20.54 -13.05
CA CYS A 119 -11.28 20.19 -13.07
C CYS A 119 -11.10 18.83 -12.38
N LEU A 120 -10.12 18.03 -12.82
CA LEU A 120 -9.80 16.76 -12.16
C LEU A 120 -8.95 17.05 -10.92
N LEU A 121 -9.47 16.77 -9.72
CA LEU A 121 -8.70 16.80 -8.48
C LEU A 121 -8.14 15.41 -8.19
N TYR A 122 -6.84 15.34 -7.86
CA TYR A 122 -6.14 14.11 -7.52
C TYR A 122 -4.95 14.38 -6.59
N THR A 123 -4.23 13.34 -6.17
CA THR A 123 -2.91 13.49 -5.50
C THR A 123 -1.81 12.82 -6.34
N SER A 124 -0.56 13.25 -6.21
CA SER A 124 0.57 12.67 -6.97
C SER A 124 1.65 12.20 -6.00
N GLU A 125 2.31 11.07 -6.24
CA GLU A 125 3.39 10.55 -5.37
C GLU A 125 4.64 11.43 -5.42
N SER A 126 4.79 12.23 -6.48
CA SER A 126 5.78 13.31 -6.59
C SER A 126 5.50 14.52 -5.68
N ALA A 127 4.40 14.50 -4.90
CA ALA A 127 3.94 15.60 -4.08
C ALA A 127 3.86 15.18 -2.59
N GLY A 128 4.22 16.08 -1.68
CA GLY A 128 4.10 15.83 -0.24
C GLY A 128 2.65 15.72 0.23
N ASP A 129 2.41 15.02 1.34
CA ASP A 129 1.10 14.57 1.85
C ASP A 129 -0.06 15.59 1.72
N ASN A 130 0.19 16.87 2.03
CA ASN A 130 -0.81 17.95 2.03
C ASN A 130 -1.07 18.59 0.66
N VAL A 131 -0.43 18.12 -0.41
CA VAL A 131 -0.53 18.71 -1.75
C VAL A 131 -1.48 17.93 -2.64
N ALA A 132 -2.63 18.54 -2.95
CA ALA A 132 -3.50 18.07 -4.03
C ALA A 132 -3.14 18.74 -5.36
N CYS A 133 -3.40 18.03 -6.44
CA CYS A 133 -3.25 18.50 -7.81
C CYS A 133 -4.63 18.72 -8.44
N LEU A 134 -4.82 19.83 -9.14
CA LEU A 134 -6.05 20.20 -9.82
C LEU A 134 -5.74 20.43 -11.31
N TYR A 135 -6.17 19.53 -12.19
CA TYR A 135 -5.94 19.63 -13.63
C TYR A 135 -7.09 20.35 -14.34
N SER A 136 -6.76 21.48 -14.97
CA SER A 136 -7.68 22.27 -15.80
C SER A 136 -7.81 21.65 -17.18
N LEU A 137 -9.03 21.26 -17.57
CA LEU A 137 -9.34 20.76 -18.91
C LEU A 137 -9.17 21.84 -20.00
N VAL A 138 -9.40 23.11 -19.63
CA VAL A 138 -9.32 24.27 -20.53
C VAL A 138 -7.87 24.57 -20.94
N GLU A 139 -6.98 24.65 -19.97
CA GLU A 139 -5.57 24.98 -20.20
C GLU A 139 -4.66 23.76 -20.42
N LYS A 140 -5.13 22.57 -20.06
CA LYS A 140 -4.34 21.33 -20.00
C LYS A 140 -3.13 21.47 -19.07
N ARG A 141 -3.37 22.03 -17.88
CA ARG A 141 -2.35 22.37 -16.86
C ARG A 141 -2.75 21.88 -15.48
N VAL A 142 -1.72 21.54 -14.68
CA VAL A 142 -1.86 21.11 -13.29
C VAL A 142 -1.57 22.27 -12.34
N TYR A 143 -2.51 22.56 -11.46
CA TYR A 143 -2.34 23.43 -10.31
C TYR A 143 -2.07 22.61 -9.06
N ARG A 144 -1.28 23.17 -8.12
CA ARG A 144 -0.97 22.52 -6.84
C ARG A 144 -1.57 23.34 -5.71
N LEU A 145 -2.42 22.69 -4.92
CA LEU A 145 -3.15 23.26 -3.78
C LEU A 145 -2.59 22.65 -2.50
N THR A 146 -2.37 23.47 -1.47
CA THR A 146 -2.01 22.97 -0.13
C THR A 146 -3.28 22.89 0.71
N LEU A 147 -3.58 21.71 1.23
CA LEU A 147 -4.79 21.42 1.99
C LEU A 147 -4.55 21.47 3.50
N PRO A 148 -5.59 21.72 4.32
CA PRO A 148 -5.47 21.69 5.78
C PRO A 148 -5.24 20.27 6.31
N GLU A 149 -4.54 20.17 7.44
CA GLU A 149 -4.35 18.95 8.21
C GLU A 149 -5.70 18.39 8.76
N PRO A 150 -5.87 17.07 8.91
CA PRO A 150 -4.97 16.00 8.43
C PRO A 150 -4.97 15.87 6.91
N PRO A 151 -3.91 15.31 6.29
CA PRO A 151 -3.70 15.36 4.85
C PRO A 151 -4.77 14.58 4.08
N LEU A 152 -5.15 15.05 2.87
CA LEU A 152 -6.14 14.37 2.05
C LEU A 152 -5.77 12.90 1.75
N ARG A 153 -4.47 12.59 1.62
CA ARG A 153 -3.97 11.19 1.47
C ARG A 153 -4.27 10.26 2.65
N ARG A 154 -4.59 10.79 3.83
CA ARG A 154 -4.97 10.01 5.04
C ARG A 154 -6.48 9.87 5.22
N ARG A 155 -7.25 10.68 4.51
CA ARG A 155 -8.71 10.65 4.48
C ARG A 155 -9.22 9.75 3.35
N PHE A 156 -10.39 9.17 3.53
CA PHE A 156 -11.19 8.66 2.40
C PHE A 156 -11.89 9.83 1.71
N LEU A 157 -12.05 9.73 0.40
CA LEU A 157 -12.80 10.67 -0.43
C LEU A 157 -14.06 9.95 -0.90
N ILE A 158 -15.23 10.45 -0.49
CA ILE A 158 -16.53 9.80 -0.74
C ILE A 158 -17.50 10.68 -1.52
N GLY A 159 -17.09 11.89 -1.91
CA GLY A 159 -17.97 12.84 -2.58
C GLY A 159 -17.27 14.10 -3.06
N SER A 160 -17.89 14.76 -4.04
CA SER A 160 -17.50 16.10 -4.52
C SER A 160 -18.74 16.81 -5.07
N SER A 161 -19.08 17.99 -4.55
CA SER A 161 -20.20 18.80 -5.04
C SER A 161 -20.03 20.27 -4.63
N LEU A 162 -20.51 21.21 -5.46
CA LEU A 162 -20.50 22.67 -5.20
C LEU A 162 -19.11 23.27 -4.83
N GLY A 163 -18.03 22.57 -5.18
CA GLY A 163 -16.64 22.92 -4.86
C GLY A 163 -16.16 22.52 -3.46
N PHE A 164 -16.91 21.68 -2.75
CA PHE A 164 -16.47 20.98 -1.55
C PHE A 164 -16.27 19.50 -1.86
N LEU A 165 -15.22 18.93 -1.29
CA LEU A 165 -14.99 17.49 -1.19
C LEU A 165 -15.69 16.98 0.06
N VAL A 166 -16.27 15.78 0.01
CA VAL A 166 -16.73 15.07 1.21
C VAL A 166 -15.68 14.02 1.58
N THR A 167 -15.10 14.17 2.76
CA THR A 167 -13.96 13.37 3.22
C THR A 167 -14.25 12.70 4.56
N VAL A 168 -13.67 11.52 4.78
CA VAL A 168 -13.76 10.78 6.06
C VAL A 168 -12.36 10.63 6.65
N ASP A 169 -12.15 11.01 7.90
CA ASP A 169 -10.84 10.96 8.55
C ASP A 169 -10.44 9.55 9.03
N ASP A 170 -9.46 9.41 9.92
CA ASP A 170 -9.01 8.15 10.51
C ASP A 170 -9.84 7.68 11.71
N ILE A 171 -10.82 8.48 12.14
CA ILE A 171 -11.77 8.15 13.21
C ILE A 171 -13.20 7.97 12.69
N SER A 172 -13.37 7.87 11.36
CA SER A 172 -14.65 7.73 10.65
C SER A 172 -15.59 8.96 10.70
N GLU A 173 -15.06 10.12 11.07
CA GLU A 173 -15.83 11.38 11.13
C GLU A 173 -15.77 12.12 9.78
N MET A 174 -16.92 12.65 9.38
CA MET A 174 -17.15 13.20 8.03
C MET A 174 -16.97 14.71 7.96
N HIS A 175 -16.36 15.17 6.88
CA HIS A 175 -15.88 16.54 6.74
C HIS A 175 -16.05 17.06 5.30
N LEU A 176 -16.75 18.19 5.15
CA LEU A 176 -16.69 18.99 3.93
C LEU A 176 -15.38 19.77 3.89
N VAL A 177 -14.65 19.73 2.78
CA VAL A 177 -13.38 20.46 2.58
C VAL A 177 -13.41 21.19 1.24
N ASN A 178 -13.39 22.52 1.24
CA ASN A 178 -13.18 23.31 0.03
C ASN A 178 -11.67 23.51 -0.20
N PRO A 179 -11.07 22.92 -1.25
CA PRO A 179 -9.62 22.97 -1.47
C PRO A 179 -9.12 24.30 -2.05
N ILE A 180 -10.02 25.22 -2.43
CA ILE A 180 -9.69 26.58 -2.90
C ILE A 180 -9.67 27.57 -1.73
N THR A 181 -10.64 27.47 -0.82
CA THR A 181 -10.77 28.39 0.33
C THR A 181 -10.13 27.85 1.61
N ALA A 182 -9.67 26.59 1.60
CA ALA A 182 -9.20 25.82 2.75
C ALA A 182 -10.23 25.68 3.90
N GLN A 183 -11.51 25.99 3.67
CA GLN A 183 -12.55 25.80 4.67
C GLN A 183 -12.80 24.30 4.90
N GLN A 184 -12.71 23.86 6.15
CA GLN A 184 -13.17 22.55 6.61
C GLN A 184 -14.40 22.72 7.52
N ILE A 185 -15.42 21.91 7.30
CA ILE A 185 -16.67 21.88 8.09
C ILE A 185 -16.89 20.42 8.52
N ALA A 186 -17.05 20.19 9.82
CA ALA A 186 -17.46 18.88 10.33
C ALA A 186 -18.95 18.65 10.07
N LEU A 187 -19.29 17.43 9.68
CA LEU A 187 -20.66 16.94 9.55
C LEU A 187 -21.07 16.18 10.83
N PRO A 188 -22.34 15.76 10.99
CA PRO A 188 -22.76 15.04 12.18
C PRO A 188 -21.94 13.77 12.39
N SER A 189 -21.66 13.44 13.65
CA SER A 189 -20.80 12.30 13.99
C SER A 189 -21.41 10.99 13.52
N VAL A 190 -20.54 10.06 13.13
CA VAL A 190 -20.94 8.69 12.74
C VAL A 190 -21.70 7.99 13.86
N THR A 191 -21.44 8.35 15.12
CA THR A 191 -22.13 7.87 16.34
C THR A 191 -23.61 8.28 16.44
N THR A 192 -24.09 9.15 15.55
CA THR A 192 -25.49 9.59 15.52
C THR A 192 -26.35 8.80 14.53
N MET A 193 -25.74 7.90 13.76
CA MET A 193 -26.42 7.00 12.83
C MET A 193 -26.97 5.80 13.59
N GLU A 194 -28.22 5.40 13.34
CA GLU A 194 -28.99 4.44 14.15
C GLU A 194 -28.28 3.11 14.43
N TYR A 195 -27.47 2.65 13.47
CA TYR A 195 -26.77 1.36 13.51
C TYR A 195 -25.35 1.41 14.08
N VAL A 196 -24.81 2.60 14.39
CA VAL A 196 -23.41 2.78 14.82
C VAL A 196 -23.35 3.17 16.28
N LYS A 197 -22.87 2.25 17.14
CA LYS A 197 -22.70 2.50 18.58
C LYS A 197 -21.22 2.70 18.92
N PRO A 198 -20.81 3.84 19.48
CA PRO A 198 -19.45 3.99 19.98
C PRO A 198 -19.19 3.09 21.20
N ILE A 199 -18.03 2.43 21.19
CA ILE A 199 -17.42 1.81 22.36
C ILE A 199 -16.34 2.77 22.85
N PHE A 200 -16.28 3.04 24.15
CA PHE A 200 -15.33 3.98 24.74
C PHE A 200 -14.23 3.26 25.51
N ASP A 201 -13.02 3.83 25.54
CA ASP A 201 -11.92 3.39 26.41
C ASP A 201 -12.01 4.02 27.81
N ASP A 202 -11.11 3.59 28.71
CA ASP A 202 -10.99 4.09 30.09
C ASP A 202 -10.74 5.61 30.20
N SER A 203 -10.35 6.29 29.10
CA SER A 203 -10.19 7.74 29.06
C SER A 203 -11.47 8.49 28.64
N GLY A 204 -12.52 7.76 28.26
CA GLY A 204 -13.77 8.31 27.72
C GLY A 204 -13.67 8.73 26.25
N ALA A 205 -12.59 8.37 25.55
CA ALA A 205 -12.51 8.52 24.10
C ALA A 205 -13.19 7.33 23.41
N VAL A 206 -13.74 7.54 22.21
CA VAL A 206 -14.19 6.42 21.38
C VAL A 206 -12.98 5.54 21.08
N HIS A 207 -13.10 4.23 21.23
CA HIS A 207 -12.06 3.24 20.96
C HIS A 207 -12.37 2.45 19.68
N GLU A 208 -13.61 1.99 19.57
CA GLU A 208 -14.15 1.14 18.51
C GLU A 208 -15.61 1.51 18.23
N TYR A 209 -16.19 0.94 17.18
CA TYR A 209 -17.62 1.02 16.89
C TYR A 209 -18.22 -0.38 16.86
N GLN A 210 -19.36 -0.56 17.51
CA GLN A 210 -20.25 -1.70 17.29
C GLN A 210 -21.20 -1.36 16.13
N TYR A 211 -21.22 -2.20 15.10
CA TYR A 211 -21.92 -1.97 13.83
C TYR A 211 -22.36 -3.32 13.20
N PRO A 212 -23.58 -3.44 12.63
CA PRO A 212 -23.99 -4.65 11.90
C PRO A 212 -23.11 -4.90 10.68
N CYS A 213 -22.42 -6.04 10.63
CA CYS A 213 -21.63 -6.42 9.47
C CYS A 213 -22.52 -7.09 8.40
N HIS A 214 -22.23 -6.79 7.14
CA HIS A 214 -22.91 -7.40 5.99
C HIS A 214 -21.85 -7.92 5.02
N PHE A 215 -21.93 -9.21 4.68
CA PHE A 215 -21.10 -9.87 3.67
C PHE A 215 -21.93 -10.96 2.98
N ALA A 216 -21.73 -11.12 1.67
CA ALA A 216 -22.18 -12.27 0.87
C ALA A 216 -23.64 -12.74 1.07
N GLY A 217 -24.59 -11.80 1.16
CA GLY A 217 -26.03 -12.10 1.01
C GLY A 217 -26.69 -12.91 2.13
N ARG A 218 -26.04 -13.11 3.29
CA ARG A 218 -26.66 -13.76 4.47
C ARG A 218 -26.69 -12.81 5.67
N ALA A 219 -27.89 -12.38 6.06
CA ALA A 219 -28.09 -11.58 7.25
C ALA A 219 -27.90 -12.43 8.53
N PHE A 220 -26.80 -12.23 9.24
CA PHE A 220 -26.59 -12.74 10.59
C PHE A 220 -26.54 -11.56 11.57
N PHE A 221 -27.51 -11.50 12.49
CA PHE A 221 -27.73 -10.37 13.40
C PHE A 221 -26.75 -10.34 14.60
N ALA A 222 -25.46 -10.49 14.33
CA ALA A 222 -24.38 -10.31 15.29
C ALA A 222 -23.65 -8.98 14.98
N PRO A 223 -23.79 -7.92 15.81
CA PRO A 223 -23.08 -6.67 15.60
C PRO A 223 -21.56 -6.89 15.75
N SER A 224 -20.80 -6.64 14.69
CA SER A 224 -19.34 -6.68 14.73
C SER A 224 -18.81 -5.47 15.51
N ILE A 225 -17.67 -5.68 16.17
CA ILE A 225 -16.84 -4.60 16.69
C ILE A 225 -15.77 -4.30 15.65
N VAL A 226 -15.64 -3.02 15.27
CA VAL A 226 -14.67 -2.56 14.28
C VAL A 226 -13.86 -1.38 14.82
N ALA A 227 -12.55 -1.42 14.57
CA ALA A 227 -11.64 -0.33 14.91
C ALA A 227 -12.04 0.98 14.20
N ARG A 228 -11.79 2.13 14.84
CA ARG A 228 -12.18 3.46 14.33
C ARG A 228 -11.73 3.78 12.91
N CYS A 229 -10.56 3.28 12.53
CA CYS A 229 -9.98 3.47 11.19
C CYS A 229 -10.48 2.47 10.14
N LYS A 230 -11.31 1.48 10.53
CA LYS A 230 -11.93 0.47 9.66
C LYS A 230 -13.39 0.73 9.32
N LEU A 231 -14.18 1.35 10.20
CA LEU A 231 -15.59 1.66 9.89
C LEU A 231 -15.72 2.48 8.59
N ARG A 232 -14.84 3.47 8.36
CA ARG A 232 -14.74 4.25 7.11
C ARG A 232 -14.45 3.47 5.83
N GLU A 233 -13.91 2.26 5.92
CA GLU A 233 -13.67 1.38 4.77
C GLU A 233 -14.93 0.58 4.37
N GLN A 234 -15.94 0.58 5.25
CA GLN A 234 -17.13 -0.28 5.19
C GLN A 234 -18.47 0.48 5.23
N LEU A 235 -18.52 1.68 5.82
CA LEU A 235 -19.79 2.38 6.09
C LEU A 235 -20.19 3.35 4.98
N GLN A 236 -19.39 4.39 4.72
CA GLN A 236 -19.78 5.45 3.79
C GLN A 236 -19.52 5.02 2.34
N ILE A 237 -20.58 4.97 1.51
CA ILE A 237 -20.47 4.64 0.08
C ILE A 237 -20.21 5.91 -0.74
N LYS A 238 -21.18 6.82 -0.82
CA LYS A 238 -21.12 8.04 -1.64
C LYS A 238 -21.88 9.18 -0.96
N ALA A 239 -21.36 10.40 -1.02
CA ALA A 239 -21.94 11.56 -0.37
C ALA A 239 -22.04 12.79 -1.29
N PHE A 240 -23.09 13.57 -1.09
CA PHE A 240 -23.53 14.64 -1.98
C PHE A 240 -23.79 15.90 -1.17
N LEU A 241 -23.42 17.07 -1.70
CA LEU A 241 -23.71 18.37 -1.10
C LEU A 241 -24.60 19.19 -2.04
N PHE A 242 -25.82 19.47 -1.58
CA PHE A 242 -26.83 20.26 -2.30
C PHE A 242 -27.05 21.62 -1.62
N HIS A 243 -27.48 22.61 -2.39
CA HIS A 243 -27.88 23.92 -1.87
C HIS A 243 -29.41 23.98 -1.76
N ASP A 244 -29.90 24.18 -0.54
CA ASP A 244 -31.34 24.27 -0.26
C ASP A 244 -31.80 25.72 -0.40
N THR A 245 -32.35 26.06 -1.56
CA THR A 245 -32.89 27.38 -1.87
C THR A 245 -34.07 27.79 -0.99
N SER A 246 -34.73 26.84 -0.30
CA SER A 246 -35.87 27.13 0.59
C SER A 246 -35.43 27.64 1.97
N THR A 247 -34.31 27.14 2.50
CA THR A 247 -33.75 27.55 3.80
C THR A 247 -32.55 28.49 3.68
N GLY A 248 -31.92 28.57 2.50
CA GLY A 248 -30.63 29.24 2.30
C GLY A 248 -29.45 28.50 2.93
N SER A 249 -29.64 27.22 3.27
CA SER A 249 -28.63 26.33 3.84
C SER A 249 -28.14 25.31 2.80
N TYR A 250 -27.37 24.32 3.26
CA TYR A 250 -26.93 23.20 2.45
C TYR A 250 -27.43 21.88 3.06
N ILE A 251 -27.78 20.93 2.21
CA ILE A 251 -28.14 19.56 2.58
C ILE A 251 -26.99 18.65 2.18
N VAL A 252 -26.56 17.78 3.08
CA VAL A 252 -25.70 16.63 2.76
C VAL A 252 -26.56 15.38 2.74
N ALA A 253 -26.54 14.67 1.62
CA ALA A 253 -27.07 13.31 1.51
C ALA A 253 -25.90 12.31 1.52
N LEU A 254 -26.11 11.17 2.15
CA LEU A 254 -25.12 10.11 2.34
C LEU A 254 -25.77 8.76 2.04
N ILE A 255 -25.23 8.06 1.04
CA ILE A 255 -25.48 6.64 0.81
C ILE A 255 -24.45 5.87 1.65
N HIS A 256 -24.91 4.94 2.46
CA HIS A 256 -24.09 4.20 3.40
C HIS A 256 -24.62 2.77 3.64
N GLU A 257 -23.74 1.85 4.02
CA GLU A 257 -24.13 0.55 4.56
C GLU A 257 -24.88 0.73 5.90
N PRO A 258 -25.77 -0.20 6.31
CA PRO A 258 -26.09 -1.46 5.64
C PRO A 258 -27.06 -1.28 4.46
N PHE A 259 -26.93 -2.15 3.46
CA PHE A 259 -27.77 -2.23 2.26
C PHE A 259 -27.90 -0.91 1.47
N ASN A 260 -26.85 -0.10 1.39
CA ASN A 260 -26.84 1.21 0.73
C ASN A 260 -28.05 2.10 1.13
N HIS A 261 -28.38 2.15 2.42
CA HIS A 261 -29.38 3.07 2.97
C HIS A 261 -29.00 4.55 2.71
N LEU A 262 -30.03 5.41 2.69
CA LEU A 262 -29.89 6.84 2.43
C LEU A 262 -30.21 7.65 3.70
N SER A 263 -29.21 8.36 4.22
CA SER A 263 -29.37 9.35 5.30
C SER A 263 -29.10 10.76 4.79
N PHE A 264 -29.63 11.77 5.49
CA PHE A 264 -29.31 13.18 5.23
C PHE A 264 -29.13 13.99 6.51
N ALA A 265 -28.52 15.17 6.36
CA ALA A 265 -28.43 16.21 7.37
C ALA A 265 -28.36 17.58 6.70
N ARG A 266 -28.83 18.66 7.35
CA ARG A 266 -28.51 20.03 6.95
C ARG A 266 -27.17 20.44 7.58
N VAL A 267 -26.42 21.30 6.90
CA VAL A 267 -25.11 21.76 7.40
C VAL A 267 -25.32 22.63 8.65
N GLY A 268 -24.93 22.09 9.80
CA GLY A 268 -25.17 22.67 11.13
C GLY A 268 -26.06 21.83 12.04
N ASP A 269 -26.68 20.76 11.52
CA ASP A 269 -27.40 19.77 12.34
C ASP A 269 -26.42 18.98 13.24
N ASP A 270 -26.94 18.42 14.35
CA ASP A 270 -26.16 17.66 15.33
C ASP A 270 -26.10 16.15 15.05
N LYS A 271 -27.00 15.63 14.19
CA LYS A 271 -27.18 14.20 13.90
C LYS A 271 -27.53 13.91 12.44
N TRP A 272 -27.29 12.68 12.01
CA TRP A 272 -27.86 12.15 10.76
C TRP A 272 -29.35 11.81 10.94
N THR A 273 -30.10 11.94 9.84
CA THR A 273 -31.51 11.54 9.74
C THR A 273 -31.66 10.49 8.64
N LEU A 274 -32.00 9.26 9.02
CA LEU A 274 -32.29 8.16 8.10
C LEU A 274 -33.63 8.42 7.38
N LEU A 275 -33.68 8.20 6.06
CA LEU A 275 -34.91 8.31 5.27
C LEU A 275 -35.76 7.02 5.32
N PRO A 276 -37.07 7.09 4.94
CA PRO A 276 -37.95 5.94 4.95
C PRO A 276 -37.37 4.69 4.26
N PRO A 277 -37.62 3.49 4.81
CA PRO A 277 -36.82 2.30 4.51
C PRO A 277 -36.90 1.88 3.04
N HIS A 278 -35.76 2.03 2.36
CA HIS A 278 -35.41 1.32 1.14
C HIS A 278 -33.91 1.02 1.14
N HIS A 279 -33.48 0.22 0.19
CA HIS A 279 -32.14 -0.34 0.07
C HIS A 279 -31.60 -0.21 -1.36
N HIS A 280 -30.30 -0.46 -1.50
CA HIS A 280 -29.54 -0.52 -2.75
C HIS A 280 -29.48 0.79 -3.56
N TYR A 281 -29.48 1.95 -2.91
CA TYR A 281 -29.23 3.23 -3.61
C TYR A 281 -27.80 3.30 -4.17
N GLN A 282 -27.63 3.89 -5.37
CA GLN A 282 -26.32 4.22 -5.95
C GLN A 282 -26.08 5.73 -6.07
N ASP A 283 -27.11 6.52 -6.42
CA ASP A 283 -26.93 7.95 -6.73
C ASP A 283 -28.15 8.80 -6.38
N CYS A 284 -27.95 10.11 -6.18
CA CYS A 284 -29.03 11.04 -5.89
C CYS A 284 -28.78 12.49 -6.38
N THR A 285 -29.88 13.22 -6.57
CA THR A 285 -29.91 14.64 -6.96
C THR A 285 -31.03 15.39 -6.24
N TYR A 286 -30.82 16.67 -5.88
CA TYR A 286 -31.84 17.50 -5.21
C TYR A 286 -32.34 18.58 -6.17
N LYS A 287 -33.65 18.58 -6.46
CA LYS A 287 -34.30 19.45 -7.44
C LYS A 287 -35.69 19.86 -6.98
N ASP A 288 -36.06 21.11 -7.19
CA ASP A 288 -37.38 21.70 -6.86
C ASP A 288 -37.88 21.44 -5.42
N GLY A 289 -36.95 21.29 -4.47
CA GLY A 289 -37.25 21.02 -3.05
C GLY A 289 -37.36 19.53 -2.68
N LEU A 290 -37.19 18.62 -3.65
CA LEU A 290 -37.25 17.17 -3.47
C LEU A 290 -35.88 16.53 -3.69
N LEU A 291 -35.55 15.53 -2.87
CA LEU A 291 -34.39 14.66 -3.09
C LEU A 291 -34.84 13.46 -3.93
N TYR A 292 -34.27 13.29 -5.11
CA TYR A 292 -34.47 12.13 -5.98
C TYR A 292 -33.28 11.19 -5.83
N ALA A 293 -33.53 9.92 -5.51
CA ALA A 293 -32.52 8.88 -5.38
C ALA A 293 -32.89 7.66 -6.22
N VAL A 294 -31.89 6.95 -6.74
CA VAL A 294 -32.07 5.78 -7.60
C VAL A 294 -31.33 4.55 -7.08
N ASP A 295 -31.96 3.38 -7.18
CA ASP A 295 -31.43 2.09 -6.76
C ASP A 295 -30.75 1.29 -7.89
N ILE A 296 -30.11 0.17 -7.56
CA ILE A 296 -29.44 -0.74 -8.52
C ILE A 296 -30.36 -1.28 -9.64
N LYS A 297 -31.68 -1.22 -9.51
CA LYS A 297 -32.68 -1.66 -10.51
C LYS A 297 -33.30 -0.49 -11.28
N GLY A 298 -32.78 0.71 -11.10
CA GLY A 298 -33.30 1.93 -11.70
C GLY A 298 -34.63 2.40 -11.10
N GLU A 299 -35.05 1.90 -9.93
CA GLU A 299 -36.23 2.43 -9.22
C GLU A 299 -35.91 3.81 -8.65
N ILE A 300 -36.74 4.80 -8.98
CA ILE A 300 -36.51 6.21 -8.63
C ILE A 300 -37.49 6.65 -7.55
N HIS A 301 -36.94 7.08 -6.41
CA HIS A 301 -37.67 7.58 -5.25
C HIS A 301 -37.49 9.08 -5.10
N ALA A 302 -38.59 9.81 -4.86
CA ALA A 302 -38.59 11.22 -4.49
C ALA A 302 -38.96 11.39 -3.02
N PHE A 303 -38.19 12.19 -2.29
CA PHE A 303 -38.40 12.50 -0.87
C PHE A 303 -38.63 14.00 -0.65
N ASP A 304 -39.70 14.34 0.07
CA ASP A 304 -39.88 15.68 0.65
C ASP A 304 -39.12 15.76 1.98
N LEU A 305 -38.12 16.65 2.04
CA LEU A 305 -37.25 16.88 3.20
C LEU A 305 -37.71 18.03 4.12
N ASN A 306 -38.86 18.65 3.79
CA ASN A 306 -39.41 19.84 4.45
C ASN A 306 -40.75 19.55 5.17
N GLY A 307 -41.39 18.41 4.89
CA GLY A 307 -42.56 17.93 5.63
C GLY A 307 -42.25 17.52 7.09
N PRO A 308 -43.27 17.49 7.99
CA PRO A 308 -43.11 17.05 9.38
C PRO A 308 -42.89 15.54 9.55
N ALA A 309 -43.05 14.78 8.47
CA ALA A 309 -42.63 13.39 8.31
C ALA A 309 -42.19 13.21 6.85
N PHE A 310 -41.08 12.52 6.61
CA PHE A 310 -40.53 12.35 5.27
C PHE A 310 -41.42 11.42 4.44
N THR A 311 -42.05 11.95 3.39
CA THR A 311 -42.85 11.16 2.45
C THR A 311 -42.00 10.75 1.26
N MET A 312 -41.88 9.45 1.04
CA MET A 312 -41.35 8.85 -0.19
C MET A 312 -42.47 8.73 -1.23
N LYS A 313 -42.19 9.06 -2.50
CA LYS A 313 -43.01 8.73 -3.66
C LYS A 313 -42.17 7.97 -4.69
N ILE A 314 -42.66 6.85 -5.19
CA ILE A 314 -42.09 6.18 -6.38
C ILE A 314 -42.39 7.03 -7.62
N ILE A 315 -41.37 7.29 -8.43
CA ILE A 315 -41.43 8.07 -9.68
C ILE A 315 -41.37 7.14 -10.91
N ARG A 316 -40.61 6.05 -10.79
CA ARG A 316 -40.48 4.96 -11.77
C ARG A 316 -40.11 3.71 -10.98
N GLY A 317 -40.83 2.61 -11.14
CA GLY A 317 -40.65 1.39 -10.36
C GLY A 317 -39.43 0.55 -10.76
N ILE A 318 -39.24 -0.59 -10.08
CA ILE A 318 -38.29 -1.65 -10.43
C ILE A 318 -38.46 -2.12 -11.90
N ASP A 319 -37.33 -2.42 -12.52
CA ASP A 319 -37.21 -3.11 -13.81
C ASP A 319 -36.28 -4.32 -13.64
N GLU A 320 -36.79 -5.54 -13.87
CA GLU A 320 -36.06 -6.78 -13.58
C GLU A 320 -35.02 -7.17 -14.65
N ASP A 321 -34.95 -6.43 -15.77
CA ASP A 321 -33.93 -6.60 -16.81
C ASP A 321 -32.83 -5.51 -16.75
N PHE A 322 -32.89 -4.58 -15.79
CA PHE A 322 -32.00 -3.41 -15.70
C PHE A 322 -30.78 -3.65 -14.79
N TYR A 323 -29.64 -4.03 -15.39
CA TYR A 323 -28.37 -4.30 -14.68
C TYR A 323 -27.14 -3.58 -15.29
N PRO A 324 -27.03 -2.25 -15.15
CA PRO A 324 -25.77 -1.53 -15.39
C PRO A 324 -24.83 -1.59 -14.17
N ASP A 325 -23.52 -1.51 -14.39
CA ASP A 325 -22.53 -1.55 -13.31
C ASP A 325 -22.54 -0.29 -12.44
N ALA A 326 -22.84 0.88 -13.02
CA ALA A 326 -23.05 2.12 -12.29
C ALA A 326 -24.19 2.97 -12.87
N ILE A 327 -24.95 3.59 -11.97
CA ILE A 327 -26.15 4.40 -12.25
C ILE A 327 -25.93 5.81 -11.73
N TYR A 328 -26.38 6.79 -12.50
CA TYR A 328 -26.33 8.21 -12.15
C TYR A 328 -27.67 8.89 -12.42
N ILE A 329 -28.07 9.82 -11.55
CA ILE A 329 -29.27 10.64 -11.72
C ILE A 329 -28.93 12.12 -11.65
N VAL A 330 -29.28 12.87 -12.70
CA VAL A 330 -28.92 14.28 -12.86
C VAL A 330 -30.12 15.10 -13.35
N GLU A 331 -30.11 16.40 -13.07
CA GLU A 331 -31.04 17.32 -13.72
C GLU A 331 -30.74 17.37 -15.22
N ALA A 332 -31.78 17.20 -16.03
CA ALA A 332 -31.68 17.18 -17.48
C ALA A 332 -31.80 18.58 -18.09
N PRO A 333 -31.21 18.85 -19.27
CA PRO A 333 -31.32 20.15 -19.95
C PRO A 333 -32.74 20.65 -20.26
N TRP A 334 -33.75 19.78 -20.20
CA TRP A 334 -35.17 20.11 -20.35
C TRP A 334 -35.91 20.32 -19.01
N GLY A 335 -35.19 20.45 -17.89
CA GLY A 335 -35.75 20.63 -16.55
C GLY A 335 -36.43 19.38 -15.97
N GLY A 336 -36.21 18.21 -16.57
CA GLY A 336 -36.62 16.91 -16.04
C GLY A 336 -35.48 16.17 -15.34
N LEU A 337 -35.63 14.86 -15.16
CA LEU A 337 -34.55 13.97 -14.72
C LEU A 337 -33.96 13.21 -15.91
N LEU A 338 -32.64 13.06 -15.89
CA LEU A 338 -31.88 12.20 -16.78
C LEU A 338 -31.23 11.11 -15.93
N LEU A 339 -31.52 9.86 -16.25
CA LEU A 339 -30.83 8.69 -15.72
C LEU A 339 -29.73 8.29 -16.71
N VAL A 340 -28.52 8.02 -16.21
CA VAL A 340 -27.36 7.63 -17.01
C VAL A 340 -26.84 6.30 -16.48
N SER A 341 -26.72 5.32 -17.39
CA SER A 341 -26.24 3.97 -17.10
C SER A 341 -24.84 3.80 -17.68
N ARG A 342 -23.86 3.43 -16.86
CA ARG A 342 -22.49 3.11 -17.27
C ARG A 342 -22.31 1.59 -17.20
N PHE A 343 -21.84 1.02 -18.31
CA PHE A 343 -21.49 -0.40 -18.42
C PHE A 343 -19.97 -0.56 -18.51
N LYS A 344 -19.46 -1.62 -17.88
CA LYS A 344 -18.03 -1.95 -17.80
C LYS A 344 -17.78 -3.33 -18.36
N GLU A 345 -16.65 -3.52 -19.03
CA GLU A 345 -16.03 -4.84 -19.17
C GLU A 345 -14.86 -4.94 -18.19
N PHE A 346 -14.60 -6.14 -17.68
CA PHE A 346 -13.48 -6.44 -16.80
C PHE A 346 -12.55 -7.36 -17.58
N GLU A 347 -11.35 -6.90 -17.94
CA GLU A 347 -10.39 -7.72 -18.69
C GLU A 347 -9.90 -8.90 -17.82
N ASP A 348 -10.03 -10.13 -18.33
CA ASP A 348 -9.37 -11.30 -17.73
C ASP A 348 -7.85 -11.15 -17.83
N PRO A 349 -7.09 -11.40 -16.75
CA PRO A 349 -5.64 -11.30 -16.78
C PRO A 349 -5.03 -12.32 -17.75
N ALA A 350 -4.14 -11.86 -18.63
CA ALA A 350 -3.44 -12.73 -19.58
C ALA A 350 -2.62 -13.81 -18.86
N GLU A 351 -2.57 -15.02 -19.42
CA GLU A 351 -2.07 -16.25 -18.77
C GLU A 351 -0.59 -16.20 -18.28
N ASP A 352 0.19 -15.19 -18.68
CA ASP A 352 1.59 -14.96 -18.29
C ASP A 352 1.79 -13.77 -17.30
N GLY A 353 0.72 -13.22 -16.70
CA GLY A 353 0.75 -12.07 -15.77
C GLY A 353 0.67 -12.40 -14.27
N ASP A 354 0.95 -11.42 -13.39
CA ASP A 354 0.59 -11.49 -11.95
C ASP A 354 -0.96 -11.46 -11.83
N PRO A 355 -1.59 -12.26 -10.94
CA PRO A 355 -3.06 -12.30 -10.82
C PRO A 355 -3.72 -11.01 -10.32
N GLU A 356 -5.03 -10.87 -10.59
CA GLU A 356 -5.99 -10.05 -9.82
C GLU A 356 -5.87 -8.52 -9.85
N ILE A 357 -5.50 -7.93 -10.99
CA ILE A 357 -5.87 -6.54 -11.31
C ILE A 357 -6.91 -6.52 -12.42
N TYR A 358 -8.17 -6.80 -12.06
CA TYR A 358 -9.32 -6.44 -12.88
C TYR A 358 -9.40 -4.91 -12.97
N VAL A 359 -9.10 -4.37 -14.14
CA VAL A 359 -9.39 -2.97 -14.46
C VAL A 359 -10.79 -2.93 -15.08
N PRO A 360 -11.77 -2.25 -14.47
CA PRO A 360 -13.03 -1.96 -15.16
C PRO A 360 -12.74 -1.00 -16.31
N HIS A 361 -13.21 -1.31 -17.51
CA HIS A 361 -13.10 -0.46 -18.69
C HIS A 361 -14.51 -0.07 -19.16
N THR A 362 -14.79 1.23 -19.24
CA THR A 362 -16.12 1.73 -19.65
C THR A 362 -16.38 1.47 -21.13
N THR A 363 -17.27 0.52 -21.43
CA THR A 363 -17.59 0.12 -22.81
C THR A 363 -18.81 0.83 -23.38
N GLU A 364 -19.79 1.20 -22.55
CA GLU A 364 -21.01 1.86 -23.00
C GLU A 364 -21.58 2.81 -21.94
N ILE A 365 -22.08 3.98 -22.37
CA ILE A 365 -22.89 4.87 -21.54
C ILE A 365 -24.24 5.12 -22.22
N LYS A 366 -25.33 4.68 -21.59
CA LYS A 366 -26.70 4.90 -22.04
C LYS A 366 -27.38 6.04 -21.31
N LEU A 367 -28.25 6.73 -22.03
CA LEU A 367 -28.95 7.93 -21.56
C LEU A 367 -30.45 7.68 -21.60
N HIS A 368 -31.11 7.83 -20.46
CA HIS A 368 -32.53 7.56 -20.31
C HIS A 368 -33.24 8.79 -19.73
N ARG A 369 -34.09 9.43 -20.54
CA ARG A 369 -35.01 10.44 -20.04
C ARG A 369 -36.07 9.76 -19.17
N VAL A 370 -36.27 10.26 -17.96
CA VAL A 370 -37.41 9.87 -17.11
C VAL A 370 -38.65 10.63 -17.59
N ASP A 371 -39.75 9.90 -17.83
CA ASP A 371 -41.07 10.48 -18.13
C ASP A 371 -41.93 10.49 -16.85
N ASP A 372 -42.18 11.69 -16.33
CA ASP A 372 -42.93 11.95 -15.11
C ASP A 372 -44.44 11.65 -15.24
N GLY A 373 -44.93 11.42 -16.46
CA GLY A 373 -46.32 11.07 -16.76
C GLY A 373 -46.58 9.59 -17.05
N THR A 374 -45.57 8.75 -17.26
CA THR A 374 -45.78 7.35 -17.71
C THR A 374 -44.97 6.27 -16.97
N GLU A 375 -44.19 6.62 -15.95
CA GLU A 375 -43.32 5.70 -15.18
C GLU A 375 -42.26 4.97 -16.06
N ARG A 376 -41.95 5.53 -17.24
CA ARG A 376 -41.06 4.91 -18.23
C ARG A 376 -39.75 5.68 -18.39
N LEU A 377 -38.73 4.91 -18.80
CA LEU A 377 -37.52 5.44 -19.37
C LEU A 377 -37.67 5.57 -20.90
N VAL A 378 -37.18 6.65 -21.47
CA VAL A 378 -37.04 6.85 -22.91
C VAL A 378 -35.54 6.99 -23.20
N GLU A 379 -34.95 5.99 -23.84
CA GLU A 379 -33.55 6.00 -24.28
C GLU A 379 -33.33 7.13 -25.32
N ILE A 380 -32.19 7.82 -25.26
CA ILE A 380 -31.81 8.89 -26.18
C ILE A 380 -30.36 8.73 -26.66
N ASP A 381 -30.14 8.83 -27.98
CA ASP A 381 -28.82 8.55 -28.58
C ASP A 381 -27.76 9.64 -28.35
N CYS A 382 -28.16 10.82 -27.85
CA CYS A 382 -27.27 11.99 -27.77
C CYS A 382 -27.77 13.12 -26.87
N LEU A 383 -26.83 13.96 -26.43
CA LEU A 383 -27.03 15.28 -25.84
C LEU A 383 -26.14 16.32 -26.56
N PRO A 384 -26.49 16.74 -27.80
CA PRO A 384 -25.57 17.44 -28.71
C PRO A 384 -24.95 18.72 -28.14
N ASP A 385 -25.75 19.51 -27.44
CA ASP A 385 -25.38 20.80 -26.86
C ASP A 385 -24.80 20.71 -25.43
N HIS A 386 -24.60 19.51 -24.88
CA HIS A 386 -24.26 19.32 -23.46
C HIS A 386 -23.10 18.34 -23.23
N VAL A 387 -22.59 18.35 -22.01
CA VAL A 387 -21.45 17.55 -21.52
C VAL A 387 -21.81 16.95 -20.17
N LEU A 388 -21.49 15.67 -19.97
CA LEU A 388 -21.70 14.99 -18.68
C LEU A 388 -20.38 14.85 -17.90
N PHE A 389 -20.45 14.95 -16.58
CA PHE A 389 -19.34 14.62 -15.65
C PHE A 389 -19.79 13.57 -14.63
N LEU A 390 -19.16 12.40 -14.67
CA LEU A 390 -19.56 11.19 -13.93
C LEU A 390 -18.41 10.67 -13.05
N GLY A 391 -18.73 9.93 -12.00
CA GLY A 391 -17.78 9.42 -11.00
C GLY A 391 -18.31 9.50 -9.57
N HIS A 392 -17.43 9.43 -8.57
CA HIS A 392 -17.79 9.67 -7.16
C HIS A 392 -18.19 11.14 -6.85
N ASN A 393 -18.14 12.06 -7.80
CA ASN A 393 -18.81 13.37 -7.69
C ASN A 393 -20.35 13.24 -7.75
N HIS A 394 -21.04 14.31 -7.34
CA HIS A 394 -22.41 14.53 -7.80
C HIS A 394 -22.38 14.76 -9.33
N PRO A 395 -23.17 14.02 -10.13
CA PRO A 395 -23.14 14.16 -11.59
C PRO A 395 -23.50 15.56 -12.07
N LEU A 396 -22.88 16.01 -13.16
CA LEU A 396 -23.17 17.31 -13.77
C LEU A 396 -23.60 17.14 -15.23
N CYS A 397 -24.63 17.86 -15.65
CA CYS A 397 -24.95 18.09 -17.06
C CYS A 397 -24.77 19.58 -17.37
N LEU A 398 -23.79 19.92 -18.20
CA LEU A 398 -23.37 21.31 -18.48
C LEU A 398 -23.54 21.64 -19.95
N SER A 399 -23.92 22.88 -20.31
CA SER A 399 -24.01 23.26 -21.72
C SER A 399 -22.61 23.50 -22.33
N ALA A 400 -22.34 22.87 -23.47
CA ALA A 400 -21.12 23.06 -24.24
C ALA A 400 -20.99 24.50 -24.80
N LYS A 401 -22.09 25.29 -24.80
CA LYS A 401 -22.10 26.70 -25.19
C LYS A 401 -21.45 27.61 -24.15
N ASP A 402 -21.63 27.30 -22.86
CA ASP A 402 -21.01 28.03 -21.74
C ASP A 402 -19.55 27.60 -21.51
N TYR A 403 -19.24 26.36 -21.88
CA TYR A 403 -17.92 25.73 -21.73
C TYR A 403 -17.33 25.26 -23.08
N PRO A 404 -17.03 26.18 -24.02
CA PRO A 404 -16.63 25.84 -25.40
C PRO A 404 -15.25 25.15 -25.53
N ALA A 405 -14.53 24.93 -24.43
CA ALA A 405 -13.33 24.10 -24.38
C ALA A 405 -13.61 22.61 -24.14
N LEU A 406 -14.84 22.27 -23.71
CA LEU A 406 -15.31 20.90 -23.54
C LEU A 406 -15.95 20.39 -24.82
N LYS A 407 -15.92 19.07 -25.04
CA LYS A 407 -16.57 18.44 -26.18
C LYS A 407 -18.05 18.21 -25.88
N GLY A 408 -18.95 18.91 -26.57
CA GLY A 408 -20.38 18.59 -26.59
C GLY A 408 -20.65 17.16 -27.04
N ASN A 409 -21.73 16.55 -26.56
CA ASN A 409 -22.09 15.15 -26.75
C ASN A 409 -21.08 14.12 -26.20
N HIS A 410 -20.36 14.43 -25.12
CA HIS A 410 -19.43 13.51 -24.46
C HIS A 410 -19.69 13.43 -22.94
N ALA A 411 -19.36 12.29 -22.35
CA ALA A 411 -19.20 12.15 -20.91
C ALA A 411 -17.71 12.12 -20.54
N TYR A 412 -17.35 12.86 -19.49
CA TYR A 412 -16.05 12.85 -18.85
C TYR A 412 -16.22 12.09 -17.53
N PHE A 413 -15.52 10.98 -17.33
CA PHE A 413 -15.74 10.10 -16.18
C PHE A 413 -14.49 9.92 -15.33
N THR A 414 -14.67 9.65 -14.03
CA THR A 414 -13.63 9.06 -13.18
C THR A 414 -14.03 7.67 -12.72
N ASP A 415 -13.10 6.98 -12.06
CA ASP A 415 -13.41 5.74 -11.35
C ASP A 415 -14.52 6.01 -10.30
N ASP A 416 -15.46 5.08 -10.25
CA ASP A 416 -16.63 5.02 -9.38
C ASP A 416 -16.74 3.67 -8.65
N ASP A 417 -15.75 2.79 -8.84
CA ASP A 417 -15.84 1.40 -8.46
C ASP A 417 -15.50 1.14 -6.98
N GLU A 418 -16.45 0.57 -6.25
CA GLU A 418 -16.32 0.29 -4.82
C GLU A 418 -15.24 -0.77 -4.53
N TYR A 419 -14.92 -1.65 -5.48
CA TYR A 419 -13.82 -2.61 -5.35
C TYR A 419 -12.46 -1.91 -5.38
N ASN A 420 -12.30 -0.92 -6.28
CA ASN A 420 -11.09 -0.10 -6.36
C ASN A 420 -10.96 0.90 -5.21
N LYS A 421 -12.07 1.30 -4.59
CA LYS A 421 -12.12 2.30 -3.50
C LYS A 421 -11.30 1.96 -2.26
N ASN A 422 -10.95 0.69 -2.02
CA ASN A 422 -9.97 0.31 -0.98
C ASN A 422 -8.59 -0.11 -1.55
N ARG A 423 -8.49 -0.40 -2.86
CA ARG A 423 -7.27 -0.84 -3.55
C ARG A 423 -6.44 0.36 -4.04
N LYS A 424 -5.34 0.65 -3.35
CA LYS A 424 -4.48 1.83 -3.63
C LYS A 424 -3.62 1.71 -4.89
N SER A 425 -3.38 0.48 -5.35
CA SER A 425 -2.54 0.15 -6.50
C SER A 425 -3.33 0.07 -7.81
N SER A 426 -4.58 -0.41 -7.80
CA SER A 426 -5.39 -0.61 -9.02
C SER A 426 -5.39 0.62 -9.93
N PRO A 427 -5.20 0.46 -11.25
CA PRO A 427 -5.53 1.47 -12.24
C PRO A 427 -6.94 2.04 -12.04
N ARG A 428 -7.17 3.24 -12.56
CA ARG A 428 -8.40 4.02 -12.35
C ARG A 428 -9.04 4.35 -13.69
N ASP A 429 -10.29 3.92 -13.90
CA ASP A 429 -11.04 4.10 -15.14
C ASP A 429 -11.46 5.56 -15.33
N ILE A 430 -10.63 6.35 -16.03
CA ILE A 430 -10.74 7.82 -16.14
C ILE A 430 -10.52 8.24 -17.60
N GLY A 431 -11.61 8.48 -18.32
CA GLY A 431 -11.60 8.76 -19.75
C GLY A 431 -12.67 9.75 -20.20
N VAL A 432 -12.83 9.86 -21.53
CA VAL A 432 -13.85 10.69 -22.17
C VAL A 432 -14.52 9.91 -23.30
N VAL A 433 -15.81 9.63 -23.18
CA VAL A 433 -16.58 8.81 -24.14
C VAL A 433 -17.58 9.67 -24.94
N GLY A 434 -17.66 9.42 -26.25
CA GLY A 434 -18.66 10.05 -27.14
C GLY A 434 -20.03 9.39 -27.03
N LEU A 435 -21.04 10.14 -26.57
CA LEU A 435 -22.36 9.59 -26.18
C LEU A 435 -23.15 8.93 -27.31
N SER A 436 -22.91 9.31 -28.57
CA SER A 436 -23.62 8.77 -29.74
C SER A 436 -22.84 7.68 -30.50
N ASN A 437 -21.72 7.18 -29.95
CA ASN A 437 -20.92 6.13 -30.59
C ASN A 437 -20.07 5.29 -29.62
N ASN A 438 -20.18 5.51 -28.31
CA ASN A 438 -19.40 4.88 -27.24
C ASN A 438 -17.89 4.80 -27.50
N ARG A 439 -17.32 5.78 -28.22
CA ARG A 439 -15.88 5.85 -28.44
C ARG A 439 -15.18 6.56 -27.29
N GLU A 440 -14.45 5.79 -26.51
CA GLU A 440 -13.54 6.28 -25.48
C GLU A 440 -12.34 7.04 -26.08
N MET A 441 -11.74 7.91 -25.27
CA MET A 441 -10.54 8.69 -25.56
C MET A 441 -9.82 9.00 -24.24
N ASP A 442 -8.49 8.83 -24.21
CA ASP A 442 -7.63 9.24 -23.08
C ASP A 442 -7.96 10.66 -22.62
N LEU A 443 -8.13 10.86 -21.31
CA LEU A 443 -8.24 12.20 -20.73
C LEU A 443 -6.90 12.95 -20.82
N VAL A 444 -5.80 12.29 -20.44
CA VAL A 444 -4.41 12.76 -20.52
C VAL A 444 -3.46 11.58 -20.69
N SER A 445 -2.44 11.72 -21.53
CA SER A 445 -1.33 10.76 -21.64
C SER A 445 0.02 11.51 -21.61
N PRO A 446 1.01 11.08 -20.80
CA PRO A 446 0.92 10.01 -19.79
C PRO A 446 0.00 10.39 -18.61
N LEU A 447 -0.43 9.40 -17.83
CA LEU A 447 -1.24 9.58 -16.63
C LEU A 447 -0.53 10.49 -15.62
N LEU A 448 -1.28 11.39 -14.97
CA LEU A 448 -0.71 12.42 -14.09
C LEU A 448 -0.90 12.14 -12.59
N TRP A 449 -1.74 11.17 -12.23
CA TRP A 449 -2.27 10.94 -10.89
C TRP A 449 -1.69 9.70 -10.20
N SER A 450 -1.69 9.74 -8.86
CA SER A 450 -1.61 8.58 -7.99
C SER A 450 -2.98 7.89 -7.96
N ASN A 451 -3.01 6.58 -7.80
CA ASN A 451 -4.26 5.82 -7.72
C ASN A 451 -4.97 5.98 -6.35
N TRP A 452 -4.34 6.63 -5.35
CA TRP A 452 -4.95 6.84 -4.03
C TRP A 452 -4.80 8.27 -3.44
N PRO A 453 -5.89 8.92 -2.95
CA PRO A 453 -7.29 8.58 -3.20
C PRO A 453 -7.65 8.72 -4.68
N SER A 454 -8.70 8.00 -5.12
CA SER A 454 -9.19 8.04 -6.50
C SER A 454 -9.41 9.49 -6.98
N PRO A 455 -8.95 9.87 -8.18
CA PRO A 455 -9.25 11.17 -8.78
C PRO A 455 -10.76 11.44 -8.86
N VAL A 456 -11.18 12.70 -8.68
CA VAL A 456 -12.59 13.11 -8.71
C VAL A 456 -12.76 14.42 -9.49
N TRP A 457 -13.92 14.60 -10.12
CA TRP A 457 -14.30 15.90 -10.67
C TRP A 457 -14.61 16.91 -9.56
N LEU A 458 -14.05 18.10 -9.67
CA LEU A 458 -14.31 19.24 -8.78
C LEU A 458 -14.56 20.49 -9.63
N THR A 459 -15.74 21.10 -9.46
CA THR A 459 -16.00 22.47 -9.93
C THR A 459 -15.42 23.46 -8.91
N PRO A 460 -14.38 24.27 -9.22
CA PRO A 460 -13.77 25.17 -8.25
C PRO A 460 -14.76 26.22 -7.72
N SER A 461 -14.64 26.58 -6.44
CA SER A 461 -15.61 27.46 -5.76
C SER A 461 -14.94 28.35 -4.71
N LEU A 462 -15.23 29.65 -4.74
CA LEU A 462 -14.80 30.61 -3.70
C LEU A 462 -15.77 30.72 -2.52
N THR A 463 -16.85 29.91 -2.54
CA THR A 463 -17.86 29.86 -1.48
C THR A 463 -17.25 29.48 -0.13
N VAL A 464 -17.62 30.26 0.89
CA VAL A 464 -17.34 29.99 2.30
C VAL A 464 -18.69 29.96 3.01
N MET A 465 -19.07 28.81 3.57
CA MET A 465 -20.32 28.69 4.31
C MET A 465 -20.21 29.46 5.63
N LYS A 466 -21.25 30.20 6.00
CA LYS A 466 -21.35 30.90 7.29
C LYS A 466 -22.22 30.06 8.22
N LEU A 467 -21.62 29.55 9.28
CA LEU A 467 -22.30 28.70 10.26
C LEU A 467 -22.78 29.54 11.46
N PRO A 468 -23.88 29.15 12.13
CA PRO A 468 -24.26 29.74 13.41
C PRO A 468 -23.15 29.59 14.45
N SER A 469 -23.07 30.54 15.39
CA SER A 469 -22.00 30.60 16.40
C SER A 469 -22.15 29.50 17.45
N ASN A 470 -21.47 28.38 17.25
CA ASN A 470 -21.23 27.31 18.23
C ASN A 470 -19.72 26.99 18.29
N ASP A 471 -19.19 26.80 19.50
CA ASP A 471 -17.74 26.80 19.79
C ASP A 471 -17.01 25.48 19.44
N ARG A 472 -16.98 25.11 18.15
CA ARG A 472 -16.22 23.95 17.65
C ARG A 472 -15.53 24.17 16.30
N TRP A 473 -14.80 25.29 16.15
CA TRP A 473 -14.03 25.59 14.93
C TRP A 473 -12.55 25.87 15.22
N LEU A 474 -11.66 25.08 14.62
CA LEU A 474 -10.22 25.35 14.58
C LEU A 474 -9.93 26.44 13.53
N SER A 475 -10.02 27.70 13.93
CA SER A 475 -9.76 28.85 13.06
C SER A 475 -8.27 29.22 13.01
N GLY A 476 -7.61 28.93 11.89
CA GLY A 476 -6.28 29.43 11.53
C GLY A 476 -5.82 28.81 10.20
N TRP A 477 -5.09 29.49 9.32
CA TRP A 477 -4.39 30.78 9.45
C TRP A 477 -4.51 31.61 8.18
N ASP A 478 -4.42 32.95 8.33
CA ASP A 478 -4.01 33.84 7.25
C ASP A 478 -2.48 33.99 7.24
N HIS A 479 -1.91 34.16 6.05
CA HIS A 479 -0.48 34.32 5.74
C HIS A 479 0.47 33.13 6.06
N VAL A 480 1.12 32.58 5.03
CA VAL A 480 2.55 32.80 4.70
C VAL A 480 2.82 32.27 3.28
N LEU A 481 3.39 33.12 2.41
CA LEU A 481 4.04 32.70 1.16
C LEU A 481 5.27 33.57 0.91
N SER A 482 6.46 33.04 1.19
CA SER A 482 7.75 33.66 0.87
C SER A 482 8.88 32.63 0.89
N ARG A 483 9.73 32.65 -0.15
CA ARG A 483 11.08 32.05 -0.18
C ARG A 483 12.09 33.18 -0.44
N PRO A 484 13.35 33.00 -0.03
CA PRO A 484 14.41 32.92 -1.05
C PRO A 484 15.31 31.68 -0.91
N SER A 485 16.27 31.57 -1.83
CA SER A 485 17.26 30.51 -1.99
C SER A 485 18.39 30.50 -0.95
N PRO A 486 19.01 29.34 -0.67
CA PRO A 486 20.37 29.28 -0.15
C PRO A 486 21.39 29.54 -1.27
N THR A 487 22.31 30.49 -1.06
CA THR A 487 23.57 30.61 -1.80
C THR A 487 24.65 29.73 -1.16
N GLU A 488 25.67 29.35 -1.93
CA GLU A 488 26.84 28.64 -1.42
C GLU A 488 27.63 29.50 -0.42
N ALA A 489 28.06 28.91 0.70
CA ALA A 489 28.98 29.53 1.64
C ALA A 489 29.84 28.47 2.36
N THR A 490 31.08 28.31 1.92
CA THR A 490 32.03 27.35 2.51
C THR A 490 32.75 27.96 3.70
N VAL A 491 32.50 27.45 4.92
CA VAL A 491 33.32 27.74 6.11
C VAL A 491 33.57 26.44 6.87
N GLY A 492 34.84 26.09 7.09
CA GLY A 492 35.24 24.94 7.89
C GLY A 492 35.83 25.37 9.23
N THR A 493 35.53 24.61 10.29
CA THR A 493 36.18 24.71 11.60
C THR A 493 36.43 23.31 12.16
N THR A 494 37.68 23.04 12.58
CA THR A 494 38.09 21.76 13.17
C THR A 494 37.59 21.60 14.60
N LEU A 495 36.80 20.55 14.85
CA LEU A 495 36.50 20.08 16.21
C LEU A 495 37.69 19.29 16.77
N LEU A 496 37.85 19.30 18.10
CA LEU A 496 38.84 18.48 18.80
C LEU A 496 38.38 17.01 18.82
N GLU A 497 39.16 16.12 18.23
CA GLU A 497 38.85 14.69 18.17
C GLU A 497 39.18 13.98 19.50
N LEU A 498 38.29 13.09 19.94
CA LEU A 498 38.50 12.22 21.11
C LEU A 498 39.50 11.11 20.79
N PRO A 499 40.31 10.61 21.75
CA PRO A 499 41.13 9.42 21.55
C PRO A 499 40.35 8.18 21.08
N GLU A 500 40.95 7.38 20.19
CA GLU A 500 40.27 6.24 19.54
C GLU A 500 39.83 5.16 20.54
N ASP A 501 40.57 4.96 21.63
CA ASP A 501 40.21 4.00 22.69
C ASP A 501 39.00 4.48 23.51
N ILE A 502 38.89 5.79 23.77
CA ILE A 502 37.71 6.39 24.39
C ILE A 502 36.52 6.30 23.45
N MET A 503 36.71 6.58 22.15
CA MET A 503 35.66 6.45 21.15
C MET A 503 35.16 5.00 21.02
N MET A 504 36.08 4.01 21.02
CA MET A 504 35.73 2.58 21.06
C MET A 504 34.93 2.19 22.32
N ARG A 505 35.21 2.79 23.48
CA ARG A 505 34.43 2.53 24.70
C ARG A 505 33.00 3.07 24.61
N VAL A 506 32.82 4.28 24.07
CA VAL A 506 31.48 4.85 23.80
C VAL A 506 30.73 4.02 22.76
N PHE A 507 31.42 3.54 21.74
CA PHE A 507 30.87 2.68 20.69
C PHE A 507 30.49 1.28 21.20
N ALA A 508 31.17 0.77 22.23
CA ALA A 508 30.80 -0.47 22.92
C ALA A 508 29.57 -0.34 23.84
N THR A 509 29.02 0.88 23.98
CA THR A 509 27.75 1.17 24.68
C THR A 509 26.65 1.68 23.73
N LEU A 510 26.78 1.43 22.43
CA LEU A 510 25.73 1.64 21.43
C LEU A 510 25.17 0.30 20.95
N GLU A 511 23.85 0.22 20.71
CA GLU A 511 23.30 -0.88 19.92
C GLU A 511 23.88 -0.86 18.49
N ILE A 512 23.92 -2.02 17.86
CA ILE A 512 24.57 -2.24 16.56
C ILE A 512 24.08 -1.28 15.45
N PRO A 513 22.78 -0.92 15.34
CA PRO A 513 22.34 0.06 14.34
C PRO A 513 22.98 1.44 14.53
N ASP A 514 23.11 1.91 15.76
CA ASP A 514 23.74 3.19 16.08
C ASP A 514 25.27 3.14 15.99
N LEU A 515 25.88 2.00 16.29
CA LEU A 515 27.28 1.75 16.06
C LEU A 515 27.64 1.76 14.55
N VAL A 516 26.77 1.18 13.71
CA VAL A 516 26.92 1.25 12.23
C VAL A 516 26.77 2.69 11.74
N ARG A 517 25.79 3.45 12.25
CA ARG A 517 25.64 4.89 11.97
C ARG A 517 26.88 5.69 12.39
N ALA A 518 27.40 5.42 13.59
CA ALA A 518 28.60 6.08 14.10
C ALA A 518 29.82 5.83 13.18
N GLY A 519 29.99 4.59 12.71
CA GLY A 519 31.00 4.23 11.71
C GLY A 519 30.87 4.93 10.34
N ALA A 520 29.77 5.64 10.08
CA ALA A 520 29.52 6.42 8.86
C ALA A 520 29.74 7.94 9.02
N VAL A 521 29.92 8.47 10.25
CA VAL A 521 29.98 9.92 10.53
C VAL A 521 31.21 10.59 9.91
N CYS A 522 32.40 10.05 10.14
CA CYS A 522 33.66 10.56 9.58
C CYS A 522 34.73 9.47 9.54
N THR A 523 35.89 9.76 8.93
CA THR A 523 37.03 8.83 8.85
C THR A 523 37.55 8.40 10.22
N PHE A 524 37.60 9.30 11.20
CA PHE A 524 38.04 8.98 12.56
C PHE A 524 37.09 8.00 13.26
N TRP A 525 35.79 8.30 13.26
CA TRP A 525 34.76 7.43 13.82
C TRP A 525 34.73 6.07 13.09
N ARG A 526 34.91 6.06 11.76
CA ARG A 526 35.03 4.83 10.97
C ARG A 526 36.23 3.98 11.36
N SER A 527 37.34 4.58 11.82
CA SER A 527 38.50 3.85 12.38
C SER A 527 38.13 3.16 13.69
N ALA A 528 37.60 3.91 14.67
CA ALA A 528 37.17 3.36 15.96
C ALA A 528 36.13 2.24 15.81
N TYR A 529 35.14 2.41 14.93
CA TYR A 529 34.17 1.36 14.57
C TYR A 529 34.86 0.12 13.98
N THR A 530 35.79 0.30 13.05
CA THR A 530 36.53 -0.80 12.41
C THR A 530 37.44 -1.53 13.40
N ALA A 531 38.05 -0.82 14.35
CA ALA A 531 38.87 -1.39 15.41
C ALA A 531 38.02 -2.20 16.41
N LEU A 532 36.90 -1.64 16.89
CA LEU A 532 35.95 -2.36 17.76
C LEU A 532 35.39 -3.63 17.08
N ARG A 533 35.03 -3.54 15.78
CA ARG A 533 34.56 -4.69 15.00
C ARG A 533 35.64 -5.77 14.81
N LYS A 534 36.92 -5.39 14.68
CA LYS A 534 38.05 -6.34 14.63
C LYS A 534 38.31 -7.02 15.97
N LEU A 535 38.11 -6.30 17.07
CA LEU A 535 38.27 -6.84 18.44
C LEU A 535 37.15 -7.83 18.81
N GLY A 536 35.95 -7.66 18.25
CA GLY A 536 34.80 -8.51 18.56
C GLY A 536 34.28 -8.36 19.99
N THR A 537 34.62 -7.26 20.66
CA THR A 537 34.35 -7.01 22.09
C THR A 537 33.04 -6.27 22.36
N HIS A 538 32.08 -6.32 21.43
CA HIS A 538 30.73 -5.81 21.68
C HIS A 538 30.00 -6.77 22.62
N LYS A 539 29.48 -6.26 23.75
CA LYS A 539 28.93 -7.04 24.87
C LYS A 539 27.58 -6.54 25.37
N GLN A 540 26.98 -5.57 24.70
CA GLN A 540 25.70 -5.00 25.09
C GLN A 540 24.57 -5.89 24.56
N PRO A 541 23.58 -6.29 25.39
CA PRO A 541 22.37 -6.96 24.93
C PRO A 541 21.75 -6.20 23.74
N GLN A 542 21.26 -6.92 22.75
CA GLN A 542 20.70 -6.33 21.53
C GLN A 542 19.20 -6.55 21.49
N THR A 543 18.45 -5.45 21.36
CA THR A 543 17.00 -5.53 21.18
C THR A 543 16.69 -6.07 19.78
N PRO A 544 15.79 -7.06 19.63
CA PRO A 544 15.35 -7.49 18.32
C PRO A 544 14.75 -6.33 17.52
N CYS A 545 15.08 -6.30 16.25
CA CYS A 545 14.61 -5.32 15.28
C CYS A 545 13.76 -6.04 14.23
N LEU A 546 12.76 -5.36 13.68
CA LEU A 546 11.98 -5.90 12.57
C LEU A 546 12.74 -5.64 11.26
N LEU A 547 13.14 -6.70 10.55
CA LEU A 547 13.72 -6.61 9.21
C LEU A 547 12.64 -6.82 8.15
N TYR A 548 12.62 -5.97 7.13
CA TYR A 548 11.65 -6.00 6.04
C TYR A 548 12.17 -5.28 4.78
N CYS A 549 11.52 -5.49 3.63
CA CYS A 549 11.71 -4.65 2.45
C CYS A 549 10.58 -3.62 2.30
N SER A 550 10.81 -2.53 1.57
CA SER A 550 9.81 -1.49 1.32
C SER A 550 9.72 -1.17 -0.17
N GLU A 551 8.51 -1.04 -0.72
CA GLU A 551 8.31 -0.59 -2.12
C GLU A 551 8.97 0.78 -2.39
N SER A 552 9.17 1.60 -1.35
CA SER A 552 9.88 2.90 -1.43
C SER A 552 11.40 2.78 -1.57
N SER A 553 11.97 1.57 -1.60
CA SER A 553 13.41 1.32 -1.53
C SER A 553 13.91 0.57 -2.76
N SER A 554 15.11 0.91 -3.21
CA SER A 554 15.78 0.19 -4.29
C SER A 554 15.99 -1.28 -3.90
N GLU A 555 15.85 -2.17 -4.87
CA GLU A 555 15.89 -3.64 -4.78
C GLU A 555 16.88 -4.27 -3.78
N ASN A 556 18.06 -3.67 -3.60
CA ASN A 556 19.14 -4.11 -2.71
C ASN A 556 19.09 -3.51 -1.29
N VAL A 557 18.02 -2.82 -0.89
CA VAL A 557 17.91 -2.14 0.40
C VAL A 557 16.86 -2.79 1.30
N ALA A 558 17.33 -3.45 2.36
CA ALA A 558 16.46 -3.84 3.47
C ALA A 558 16.29 -2.69 4.46
N CYS A 559 15.17 -2.67 5.16
CA CYS A 559 14.85 -1.76 6.24
C CYS A 559 14.86 -2.51 7.58
N LEU A 560 15.44 -1.88 8.60
CA LEU A 560 15.58 -2.43 9.95
C LEU A 560 14.95 -1.45 10.94
N TYR A 561 13.82 -1.81 11.56
CA TYR A 561 13.15 -0.98 12.56
C TYR A 561 13.56 -1.38 13.98
N SER A 562 14.20 -0.46 14.71
CA SER A 562 14.52 -0.65 16.13
C SER A 562 13.33 -0.29 17.01
N LEU A 563 12.99 -1.20 17.92
CA LEU A 563 12.01 -0.99 18.97
C LEU A 563 12.44 0.06 20.01
N VAL A 564 13.76 0.29 20.15
CA VAL A 564 14.37 1.23 21.10
C VAL A 564 14.24 2.67 20.61
N GLU A 565 14.79 2.98 19.43
CA GLU A 565 14.71 4.33 18.85
C GLU A 565 13.33 4.62 18.21
N LYS A 566 12.51 3.60 17.94
CA LYS A 566 11.30 3.67 17.10
C LYS A 566 11.58 4.27 15.72
N ARG A 567 12.70 3.84 15.12
CA ARG A 567 13.23 4.36 13.85
C ARG A 567 13.64 3.25 12.90
N VAL A 568 13.62 3.59 11.61
CA VAL A 568 14.05 2.73 10.50
C VAL A 568 15.47 3.10 10.08
N TYR A 569 16.35 2.10 10.02
CA TYR A 569 17.64 2.18 9.35
C TYR A 569 17.55 1.46 7.99
N ARG A 570 18.35 1.89 7.02
CA ARG A 570 18.42 1.25 5.69
C ARG A 570 19.76 0.53 5.55
N LEU A 571 19.71 -0.75 5.19
CA LEU A 571 20.84 -1.64 4.99
C LEU A 571 20.96 -1.98 3.51
N THR A 572 22.06 -1.60 2.87
CA THR A 572 22.38 -2.08 1.51
C THR A 572 23.00 -3.46 1.61
N LEU A 573 22.36 -4.44 0.96
CA LEU A 573 22.77 -5.83 0.92
C LEU A 573 23.59 -6.14 -0.33
N LEU A 574 24.21 -7.33 -0.37
CA LEU A 574 24.96 -7.80 -1.54
C LEU A 574 24.09 -8.71 -2.42
N GLU A 575 24.31 -8.58 -3.73
CA GLU A 575 23.69 -9.36 -4.80
C GLU A 575 23.74 -10.89 -4.59
N PRO A 576 22.76 -11.66 -5.15
CA PRO A 576 21.47 -11.18 -5.66
C PRO A 576 20.56 -10.67 -4.53
N PRO A 577 19.61 -9.75 -4.82
CA PRO A 577 18.95 -8.92 -3.82
C PRO A 577 18.01 -9.71 -2.88
N LEU A 578 17.59 -9.12 -1.76
CA LEU A 578 16.68 -9.82 -0.83
C LEU A 578 15.28 -10.02 -1.42
N HIS A 579 14.80 -9.12 -2.29
CA HIS A 579 13.44 -9.18 -2.82
C HIS A 579 13.22 -10.33 -3.82
N SER A 580 14.27 -10.86 -4.46
CA SER A 580 14.16 -12.01 -5.38
C SER A 580 14.29 -13.37 -4.68
N ARG A 581 14.56 -13.36 -3.36
CA ARG A 581 14.70 -14.56 -2.53
C ARG A 581 13.50 -14.73 -1.59
N LEU A 582 13.12 -15.99 -1.35
CA LEU A 582 12.21 -16.36 -0.28
C LEU A 582 12.97 -16.29 1.06
N LEU A 583 12.39 -15.66 2.09
CA LEU A 583 12.98 -15.54 3.42
C LEU A 583 12.28 -16.52 4.37
N ILE A 584 12.96 -17.61 4.73
CA ILE A 584 12.37 -18.74 5.48
C ILE A 584 12.84 -18.83 6.94
N GLY A 585 13.71 -17.91 7.38
CA GLY A 585 14.30 -18.02 8.71
C GLY A 585 15.13 -16.82 9.15
N SER A 586 15.17 -16.56 10.46
CA SER A 586 16.22 -15.75 11.09
C SER A 586 16.61 -16.29 12.46
N SER A 587 17.90 -16.35 12.75
CA SER A 587 18.43 -16.81 14.05
C SER A 587 19.83 -16.24 14.26
N LEU A 588 20.23 -15.94 15.50
CA LEU A 588 21.58 -15.47 15.88
C LEU A 588 22.12 -14.22 15.12
N GLY A 589 21.25 -13.44 14.47
CA GLY A 589 21.62 -12.32 13.60
C GLY A 589 21.98 -12.71 12.16
N LEU A 590 21.60 -13.93 11.76
CA LEU A 590 21.63 -14.44 10.40
C LEU A 590 20.20 -14.56 9.85
N LEU A 591 20.10 -14.61 8.53
CA LEU A 591 18.90 -14.92 7.75
C LEU A 591 19.13 -16.22 6.98
N VAL A 592 18.06 -16.98 6.74
CA VAL A 592 18.06 -18.11 5.80
C VAL A 592 17.21 -17.73 4.58
N THR A 593 17.86 -17.64 3.43
CA THR A 593 17.22 -17.17 2.17
C THR A 593 17.31 -18.24 1.09
N VAL A 594 16.25 -18.43 0.31
CA VAL A 594 16.20 -19.36 -0.82
C VAL A 594 16.17 -18.61 -2.15
N ASP A 595 17.02 -18.99 -3.10
CA ASP A 595 17.07 -18.37 -4.43
C ASP A 595 16.09 -18.99 -5.45
N GLU A 596 16.12 -18.50 -6.69
CA GLU A 596 15.29 -18.97 -7.81
C GLU A 596 15.61 -20.39 -8.29
N ARG A 597 16.73 -20.97 -7.84
CA ARG A 597 17.09 -22.38 -8.07
C ARG A 597 16.69 -23.28 -6.91
N SER A 598 15.94 -22.76 -5.93
CA SER A 598 15.64 -23.44 -4.66
C SER A 598 16.87 -23.75 -3.80
N GLU A 599 18.02 -23.09 -4.02
CA GLU A 599 19.21 -23.30 -3.20
C GLU A 599 19.19 -22.33 -2.00
N MET A 600 19.62 -22.82 -0.83
CA MET A 600 19.57 -22.08 0.42
C MET A 600 20.90 -21.43 0.79
N HIS A 601 20.83 -20.22 1.35
CA HIS A 601 21.98 -19.41 1.75
C HIS A 601 21.77 -18.82 3.15
N LEU A 602 22.79 -18.92 4.00
CA LEU A 602 22.92 -18.12 5.21
C LEU A 602 23.43 -16.73 4.86
N VAL A 603 22.77 -15.68 5.35
CA VAL A 603 23.13 -14.28 5.08
C VAL A 603 23.22 -13.51 6.39
N ASN A 604 24.35 -12.84 6.67
CA ASN A 604 24.42 -11.82 7.72
C ASN A 604 24.17 -10.43 7.08
N PRO A 605 23.03 -9.77 7.36
CA PRO A 605 22.67 -8.50 6.72
C PRO A 605 23.46 -7.27 7.25
N ILE A 606 24.24 -7.42 8.32
CA ILE A 606 25.09 -6.36 8.91
C ILE A 606 26.52 -6.42 8.38
N THR A 607 27.05 -7.62 8.11
CA THR A 607 28.40 -7.81 7.56
C THR A 607 28.42 -8.02 6.05
N GLY A 608 27.27 -8.36 5.44
CA GLY A 608 27.12 -8.72 4.03
C GLY A 608 27.59 -10.14 3.69
N GLN A 609 28.08 -10.91 4.67
CA GLN A 609 28.62 -12.24 4.42
C GLN A 609 27.50 -13.23 4.07
N GLN A 610 27.70 -13.99 2.99
CA GLN A 610 26.82 -15.08 2.57
C GLN A 610 27.57 -16.43 2.58
N ILE A 611 26.87 -17.52 2.91
CA ILE A 611 27.39 -18.90 2.86
C ILE A 611 26.29 -19.79 2.29
N ALA A 612 26.57 -20.51 1.20
CA ALA A 612 25.64 -21.50 0.66
C ALA A 612 25.55 -22.72 1.59
N LEU A 613 24.35 -23.28 1.71
CA LEU A 613 24.07 -24.55 2.39
C LEU A 613 24.11 -25.71 1.36
N PRO A 614 24.02 -26.99 1.77
CA PRO A 614 24.02 -28.09 0.82
C PRO A 614 22.84 -27.98 -0.16
N SER A 615 23.03 -28.40 -1.40
CA SER A 615 22.01 -28.22 -2.44
C SER A 615 20.73 -28.97 -2.10
N VAL A 616 19.59 -28.39 -2.49
CA VAL A 616 18.26 -29.03 -2.37
C VAL A 616 18.21 -30.39 -3.08
N THR A 617 19.04 -30.59 -4.11
CA THR A 617 19.22 -31.88 -4.82
C THR A 617 19.80 -33.02 -3.98
N THR A 618 20.31 -32.72 -2.78
CA THR A 618 20.85 -33.73 -1.85
C THR A 618 19.79 -34.28 -0.89
N MET A 619 18.57 -33.74 -0.92
CA MET A 619 17.47 -34.16 -0.07
C MET A 619 16.69 -35.33 -0.67
N GLN A 620 16.20 -36.21 0.21
CA GLN A 620 15.43 -37.42 -0.14
C GLN A 620 14.23 -37.14 -1.08
N HIS A 621 13.61 -35.96 -0.95
CA HIS A 621 12.37 -35.59 -1.64
C HIS A 621 12.56 -34.99 -3.04
N VAL A 622 13.78 -34.58 -3.43
CA VAL A 622 14.03 -33.73 -4.61
C VAL A 622 15.12 -34.33 -5.48
N LYS A 623 14.78 -34.76 -6.70
CA LYS A 623 15.77 -35.22 -7.70
C LYS A 623 15.95 -34.19 -8.81
N PRO A 624 17.19 -33.86 -9.22
CA PRO A 624 17.43 -32.99 -10.37
C PRO A 624 17.05 -33.66 -11.69
N ILE A 625 16.45 -32.88 -12.59
CA ILE A 625 16.27 -33.23 -14.00
C ILE A 625 17.15 -32.28 -14.82
N CYS A 626 18.21 -32.84 -15.42
CA CYS A 626 19.11 -32.09 -16.28
C CYS A 626 18.57 -31.93 -17.70
N ASP A 627 19.02 -30.88 -18.39
CA ASP A 627 18.87 -30.73 -19.85
C ASP A 627 20.04 -31.42 -20.61
N ASP A 628 20.04 -31.29 -21.95
CA ASP A 628 21.08 -31.84 -22.83
C ASP A 628 22.49 -31.25 -22.60
N SER A 629 22.61 -30.14 -21.85
CA SER A 629 23.90 -29.56 -21.43
C SER A 629 24.40 -30.09 -20.09
N GLY A 630 23.56 -30.86 -19.38
CA GLY A 630 23.80 -31.32 -18.02
C GLY A 630 23.36 -30.34 -16.93
N ALA A 631 22.77 -29.19 -17.29
CA ALA A 631 22.30 -28.19 -16.33
C ALA A 631 20.92 -28.59 -15.75
N VAL A 632 20.76 -28.45 -14.44
CA VAL A 632 19.47 -28.74 -13.77
C VAL A 632 18.44 -27.68 -14.16
N HIS A 633 17.40 -28.10 -14.89
CA HIS A 633 16.36 -27.21 -15.41
C HIS A 633 14.97 -27.45 -14.80
N LYS A 634 14.75 -28.63 -14.20
CA LYS A 634 13.52 -29.03 -13.48
C LYS A 634 13.88 -29.94 -12.30
N TYR A 635 12.91 -30.17 -11.41
CA TYR A 635 13.00 -31.15 -10.34
C TYR A 635 11.87 -32.18 -10.42
N GLU A 636 12.15 -33.43 -10.05
CA GLU A 636 11.14 -34.40 -9.65
C GLU A 636 10.97 -34.29 -8.12
N TYR A 637 9.83 -33.75 -7.68
CA TYR A 637 9.48 -33.59 -6.27
C TYR A 637 8.55 -34.74 -5.82
N SER A 638 9.04 -35.56 -4.88
CA SER A 638 8.34 -36.72 -4.34
C SER A 638 7.63 -36.38 -3.03
N ARG A 639 6.33 -36.68 -2.92
CA ARG A 639 5.55 -36.45 -1.69
C ARG A 639 5.24 -37.77 -0.97
N HIS A 640 6.03 -38.08 0.06
CA HIS A 640 5.94 -39.32 0.83
C HIS A 640 6.30 -39.14 2.31
N MET A 641 5.71 -39.94 3.19
CA MET A 641 6.00 -39.98 4.64
C MET A 641 6.88 -41.18 4.99
N ALA A 642 7.99 -41.35 4.26
CA ALA A 642 8.97 -42.44 4.35
C ALA A 642 8.47 -43.87 4.07
N ASN A 643 7.46 -44.35 4.79
CA ASN A 643 6.87 -45.69 4.65
C ASN A 643 5.76 -45.73 3.57
N GLN A 644 5.17 -44.58 3.22
CA GLN A 644 4.05 -44.49 2.28
C GLN A 644 4.22 -43.30 1.32
N ALA A 645 4.12 -43.58 0.02
CA ALA A 645 3.97 -42.55 -1.02
C ALA A 645 2.48 -42.20 -1.18
N ILE A 646 2.16 -40.91 -1.13
CA ILE A 646 0.76 -40.43 -1.07
C ILE A 646 0.25 -40.03 -2.47
N CYS A 647 1.14 -39.59 -3.35
CA CYS A 647 0.84 -39.36 -4.76
C CYS A 647 2.07 -39.67 -5.64
N PRO A 648 1.91 -39.77 -6.98
CA PRO A 648 3.03 -39.76 -7.90
C PRO A 648 3.91 -38.51 -7.72
N PRO A 649 5.23 -38.58 -7.98
CA PRO A 649 6.10 -37.39 -7.98
C PRO A 649 5.62 -36.33 -9.00
N LYS A 650 5.76 -35.05 -8.63
CA LYS A 650 5.42 -33.91 -9.50
C LYS A 650 6.69 -33.36 -10.14
N ILE A 651 6.69 -33.19 -11.46
CA ILE A 651 7.73 -32.40 -12.14
C ILE A 651 7.44 -30.92 -11.89
N ILE A 652 8.43 -30.18 -11.40
CA ILE A 652 8.30 -28.77 -10.99
C ILE A 652 9.50 -27.93 -11.47
N ALA A 653 9.27 -26.64 -11.71
CA ALA A 653 10.32 -25.69 -12.06
C ALA A 653 11.17 -25.30 -10.82
N PRO A 654 12.45 -24.91 -10.99
CA PRO A 654 13.32 -24.59 -9.85
C PRO A 654 12.83 -23.43 -8.97
N ALA A 655 12.21 -22.40 -9.56
CA ALA A 655 11.62 -21.30 -8.78
C ALA A 655 10.41 -21.79 -7.98
N ALA A 656 9.44 -22.44 -8.63
CA ALA A 656 8.21 -22.93 -7.99
C ALA A 656 8.44 -24.00 -6.91
N LEU A 657 9.59 -24.70 -6.90
CA LEU A 657 9.92 -25.61 -5.81
C LEU A 657 10.12 -24.86 -4.48
N ARG A 658 10.64 -23.63 -4.48
CA ARG A 658 10.98 -22.93 -3.22
C ARG A 658 9.74 -22.64 -2.38
N GLU A 659 8.65 -22.28 -3.05
CA GLU A 659 7.34 -21.90 -2.52
C GLU A 659 6.50 -23.09 -2.02
N VAL A 660 6.82 -24.34 -2.43
CA VAL A 660 6.06 -25.55 -2.03
C VAL A 660 6.86 -26.57 -1.23
N PHE A 661 8.11 -26.25 -0.91
CA PHE A 661 9.04 -27.14 -0.21
C PHE A 661 9.57 -26.57 1.10
N HIS A 662 10.00 -25.31 1.14
CA HIS A 662 10.59 -24.73 2.34
C HIS A 662 9.51 -24.11 3.23
N GLN A 663 9.48 -24.51 4.51
CA GLN A 663 8.53 -23.99 5.49
C GLN A 663 9.24 -23.02 6.44
N LYS A 664 10.14 -23.53 7.30
CA LYS A 664 10.88 -22.71 8.28
C LYS A 664 12.31 -23.22 8.43
N ALA A 665 13.30 -22.33 8.51
CA ALA A 665 14.68 -22.69 8.79
C ALA A 665 15.23 -21.97 10.02
N LEU A 666 15.97 -22.71 10.84
CA LEU A 666 16.45 -22.28 12.15
C LEU A 666 17.96 -22.56 12.25
N VAL A 667 18.73 -21.57 12.74
CA VAL A 667 20.19 -21.63 12.78
C VAL A 667 20.68 -21.54 14.22
N PHE A 668 21.39 -22.56 14.68
CA PHE A 668 21.90 -22.66 16.04
C PHE A 668 23.45 -22.73 16.01
N TYR A 669 24.08 -22.33 17.12
CA TYR A 669 25.54 -22.42 17.25
C TYR A 669 25.92 -23.71 17.98
N ASP A 670 26.60 -24.60 17.26
CA ASP A 670 27.03 -25.90 17.76
C ASP A 670 28.37 -25.75 18.48
N THR A 671 28.31 -25.32 19.75
CA THR A 671 29.49 -25.01 20.58
C THR A 671 30.54 -26.15 20.61
N PRO A 672 30.18 -27.44 20.66
CA PRO A 672 31.12 -28.56 20.49
C PRO A 672 31.92 -28.57 19.18
N THR A 673 31.32 -28.21 18.04
CA THR A 673 32.02 -28.18 16.74
C THR A 673 32.59 -26.81 16.39
N GLY A 674 32.11 -25.75 17.05
CA GLY A 674 32.46 -24.36 16.78
C GLY A 674 31.83 -23.77 15.51
N SER A 675 30.95 -24.53 14.85
CA SER A 675 30.25 -24.16 13.61
C SER A 675 28.76 -23.86 13.87
N TYR A 676 27.99 -23.63 12.81
CA TYR A 676 26.54 -23.49 12.86
C TYR A 676 25.87 -24.76 12.37
N ILE A 677 24.77 -25.14 13.00
CA ILE A 677 23.83 -26.15 12.53
C ILE A 677 22.57 -25.44 12.03
N VAL A 678 22.11 -25.81 10.84
CA VAL A 678 20.83 -25.35 10.27
C VAL A 678 19.87 -26.52 10.29
N VAL A 679 18.70 -26.32 10.89
CA VAL A 679 17.57 -27.24 10.81
C VAL A 679 16.53 -26.62 9.89
N LEU A 680 16.10 -27.37 8.89
CA LEU A 680 15.02 -27.02 7.98
C LEU A 680 13.81 -27.87 8.32
N ILE A 681 12.71 -27.20 8.62
CA ILE A 681 11.36 -27.75 8.55
C ILE A 681 10.89 -27.58 7.09
N HIS A 682 10.45 -28.66 6.46
CA HIS A 682 10.11 -28.70 5.04
C HIS A 682 8.89 -29.59 4.75
N MET A 683 8.25 -29.27 3.64
CA MET A 683 7.19 -30.08 3.07
C MET A 683 7.72 -31.40 2.48
N PRO A 684 6.87 -32.42 2.31
CA PRO A 684 5.45 -32.44 2.70
C PRO A 684 5.27 -32.77 4.20
N PHE A 685 4.23 -32.21 4.82
CA PHE A 685 3.81 -32.49 6.21
C PHE A 685 4.86 -32.14 7.29
N GLY A 686 5.47 -30.95 7.22
CA GLY A 686 6.33 -30.42 8.28
C GLY A 686 7.42 -31.39 8.78
N GLN A 687 8.21 -31.96 7.87
CA GLN A 687 9.31 -32.88 8.18
C GLN A 687 10.61 -32.13 8.48
N LEU A 688 11.55 -32.79 9.17
CA LEU A 688 12.83 -32.21 9.56
C LEU A 688 14.02 -32.78 8.78
N SER A 689 14.88 -31.88 8.31
CA SER A 689 16.24 -32.18 7.85
C SER A 689 17.24 -31.20 8.47
N PHE A 690 18.50 -31.59 8.65
CA PHE A 690 19.54 -30.68 9.14
C PHE A 690 20.85 -30.79 8.34
N ALA A 691 21.67 -29.74 8.42
CA ALA A 691 23.04 -29.71 7.93
C ALA A 691 23.89 -28.82 8.84
N ARG A 692 25.18 -29.14 9.00
CA ARG A 692 26.18 -28.23 9.55
C ARG A 692 26.79 -27.39 8.43
N VAL A 693 27.20 -26.17 8.76
CA VAL A 693 27.87 -25.30 7.78
C VAL A 693 29.23 -25.90 7.42
N GLY A 694 29.32 -26.41 6.18
CA GLY A 694 30.46 -27.15 5.64
C GLY A 694 30.11 -28.57 5.15
N ASP A 695 28.92 -29.10 5.47
CA ASP A 695 28.47 -30.41 5.00
C ASP A 695 28.22 -30.42 3.47
N ASP A 696 28.30 -31.60 2.85
CA ASP A 696 28.08 -31.81 1.41
C ASP A 696 26.61 -32.08 1.05
N LYS A 697 25.77 -32.43 2.04
CA LYS A 697 24.37 -32.85 1.88
C LYS A 697 23.53 -32.56 3.12
N TRP A 698 22.21 -32.59 2.95
CA TRP A 698 21.28 -32.60 4.08
C TRP A 698 21.13 -34.00 4.70
N THR A 699 20.98 -34.05 6.03
CA THR A 699 20.64 -35.25 6.78
C THR A 699 19.17 -35.17 7.20
N TRP A 700 18.34 -36.01 6.59
CA TRP A 700 16.92 -36.18 6.95
C TRP A 700 16.80 -36.89 8.31
N LEU A 701 15.94 -36.39 9.19
CA LEU A 701 15.73 -36.95 10.52
C LEU A 701 14.79 -38.17 10.52
N PRO A 702 14.76 -38.97 11.61
CA PRO A 702 13.75 -40.02 11.79
C PRO A 702 12.34 -39.54 11.42
N PRO A 703 11.63 -40.20 10.48
CA PRO A 703 10.44 -39.64 9.88
C PRO A 703 9.28 -39.47 10.86
N HIS A 704 8.83 -38.22 11.00
CA HIS A 704 7.59 -37.82 11.65
C HIS A 704 7.08 -36.54 10.97
N THR A 705 5.82 -36.19 11.18
CA THR A 705 5.16 -35.06 10.52
C THR A 705 4.80 -33.92 11.49
N ASP A 706 4.36 -32.82 10.88
CA ASP A 706 3.62 -31.72 11.50
C ASP A 706 4.40 -30.92 12.55
N TYR A 707 5.72 -30.89 12.43
CA TYR A 707 6.59 -29.96 13.18
C TYR A 707 6.39 -28.51 12.72
N PHE A 708 6.40 -27.57 13.67
CA PHE A 708 6.28 -26.13 13.41
C PHE A 708 7.48 -25.31 13.91
N ASP A 709 8.19 -25.80 14.94
CA ASP A 709 9.35 -25.11 15.51
C ASP A 709 10.30 -26.09 16.20
N CYS A 710 11.55 -25.69 16.39
CA CYS A 710 12.53 -26.47 17.15
C CYS A 710 13.55 -25.58 17.88
N THR A 711 14.18 -26.15 18.90
CA THR A 711 15.21 -25.50 19.71
C THR A 711 16.36 -26.48 19.99
N TYR A 712 17.59 -26.02 19.77
CA TYR A 712 18.80 -26.84 19.88
C TYR A 712 19.69 -26.38 21.03
N LYS A 713 20.22 -27.34 21.80
CA LYS A 713 21.14 -27.10 22.91
C LYS A 713 22.01 -28.33 23.17
N ASP A 714 23.32 -28.12 23.31
CA ASP A 714 24.30 -29.10 23.81
C ASP A 714 24.24 -30.49 23.14
N GLY A 715 24.02 -30.52 21.82
CA GLY A 715 23.90 -31.76 21.02
C GLY A 715 22.47 -32.24 20.78
N LEU A 716 21.50 -31.77 21.57
CA LEU A 716 20.09 -32.18 21.52
C LEU A 716 19.23 -31.16 20.78
N LEU A 717 18.38 -31.63 19.86
CA LEU A 717 17.36 -30.85 19.18
C LEU A 717 15.98 -31.26 19.71
N ASN A 718 15.25 -30.35 20.35
CA ASN A 718 13.84 -30.56 20.70
C ASN A 718 12.96 -29.90 19.62
N ALA A 719 12.06 -30.66 19.01
CA ALA A 719 11.11 -30.16 18.03
C ALA A 719 9.67 -30.46 18.47
N ALA A 720 8.77 -29.50 18.24
CA ALA A 720 7.36 -29.59 18.63
C ALA A 720 6.46 -29.68 17.40
N THR A 721 5.44 -30.54 17.47
CA THR A 721 4.36 -30.61 16.48
C THR A 721 3.24 -29.61 16.81
N LEU A 722 2.34 -29.37 15.86
CA LEU A 722 1.16 -28.54 16.10
C LEU A 722 0.30 -29.08 17.26
N MET A 723 0.18 -30.40 17.35
CA MET A 723 -0.59 -31.16 18.35
C MET A 723 0.12 -31.29 19.72
N GLY A 724 1.14 -30.47 19.96
CA GLY A 724 1.87 -30.41 21.24
C GLY A 724 2.90 -31.52 21.48
N GLU A 725 2.97 -32.55 20.64
CA GLU A 725 3.95 -33.63 20.79
C GLU A 725 5.38 -33.09 20.66
N ILE A 726 6.29 -33.51 21.56
CA ILE A 726 7.68 -33.04 21.57
C ILE A 726 8.66 -34.21 21.46
N HIS A 727 9.49 -34.13 20.43
CA HIS A 727 10.55 -35.09 20.13
C HIS A 727 11.94 -34.50 20.37
N THR A 728 12.77 -35.21 21.14
CA THR A 728 14.20 -34.92 21.31
C THR A 728 15.03 -35.79 20.37
N PHE A 729 15.81 -35.17 19.51
CA PHE A 729 16.81 -35.83 18.65
C PHE A 729 18.22 -35.62 19.19
N ASP A 730 19.01 -36.69 19.31
CA ASP A 730 20.44 -36.61 19.60
C ASP A 730 21.24 -36.48 18.29
N LEU A 731 21.88 -35.32 18.10
CA LEU A 731 22.68 -34.98 16.92
C LEU A 731 24.19 -34.98 17.21
N SER A 732 24.61 -35.51 18.37
CA SER A 732 26.02 -35.64 18.79
C SER A 732 26.67 -36.95 18.30
N GLY A 733 25.88 -38.00 18.09
CA GLY A 733 26.34 -39.30 17.62
C GLY A 733 26.44 -39.43 16.09
N PRO A 734 27.08 -40.49 15.58
CA PRO A 734 27.17 -40.78 14.14
C PRO A 734 25.87 -41.33 13.53
N ALA A 735 24.86 -41.59 14.36
CA ALA A 735 23.50 -41.94 13.96
C ALA A 735 22.54 -41.19 14.88
N VAL A 736 21.51 -40.56 14.30
CA VAL A 736 20.52 -39.81 15.09
C VAL A 736 19.57 -40.77 15.79
N THR A 737 19.30 -40.52 17.06
CA THR A 737 18.21 -41.18 17.81
C THR A 737 17.10 -40.17 18.12
N MET A 738 15.86 -40.63 18.21
CA MET A 738 14.68 -39.82 18.51
C MET A 738 13.97 -40.38 19.75
N ASN A 739 13.59 -39.52 20.69
CA ASN A 739 12.87 -39.87 21.91
C ASN A 739 11.65 -38.94 22.09
N THR A 740 10.46 -39.51 22.27
CA THR A 740 9.22 -38.75 22.54
C THR A 740 9.16 -38.36 24.01
N ILE A 741 9.42 -37.08 24.33
CA ILE A 741 9.41 -36.59 25.72
C ILE A 741 8.01 -36.21 26.18
N MET A 742 7.16 -35.70 25.28
CA MET A 742 5.73 -35.47 25.48
C MET A 742 4.98 -36.08 24.30
N GLY A 743 3.84 -36.74 24.55
CA GLY A 743 2.95 -37.24 23.50
C GLY A 743 2.02 -36.16 22.95
N VAL A 744 1.13 -36.55 22.05
CA VAL A 744 -0.03 -35.73 21.61
C VAL A 744 -0.91 -35.35 22.81
N ASP A 745 -1.45 -34.13 22.81
CA ASP A 745 -2.53 -33.72 23.72
C ASP A 745 -3.89 -33.98 23.06
N ASP A 746 -4.87 -34.50 23.81
CA ASP A 746 -6.18 -34.96 23.29
C ASP A 746 -7.20 -33.81 23.05
N ASP A 747 -6.79 -32.54 23.26
CA ASP A 747 -7.66 -31.36 23.18
C ASP A 747 -7.65 -30.77 21.74
N ASP A 748 -8.55 -31.26 20.87
CA ASP A 748 -8.76 -30.86 19.47
C ASP A 748 -9.24 -29.38 19.31
N ASP A 749 -8.43 -28.40 19.74
CA ASP A 749 -8.68 -26.97 19.57
C ASP A 749 -8.30 -26.52 18.15
N PHE A 750 -9.27 -26.63 17.24
CA PHE A 750 -9.16 -26.25 15.81
C PHE A 750 -8.74 -24.78 15.55
N GLU A 751 -8.63 -23.92 16.57
CA GLU A 751 -8.08 -22.56 16.44
C GLU A 751 -6.55 -22.51 16.49
N ILE A 752 -5.88 -23.59 16.93
CA ILE A 752 -4.41 -23.69 17.01
C ILE A 752 -3.82 -23.86 15.61
N GLN A 753 -3.07 -22.86 15.15
CA GLN A 753 -2.48 -22.83 13.79
C GLN A 753 -1.03 -22.30 13.79
N GLY A 754 -0.33 -22.56 14.90
CA GLY A 754 1.10 -22.29 15.05
C GLY A 754 1.56 -22.74 16.43
N ALA A 755 2.66 -23.50 16.46
CA ALA A 755 3.31 -23.94 17.69
C ALA A 755 4.77 -23.50 17.68
N TYR A 756 5.29 -23.08 18.84
CA TYR A 756 6.68 -22.67 19.03
C TYR A 756 7.29 -23.38 20.24
N ILE A 757 8.59 -23.66 20.20
CA ILE A 757 9.31 -24.31 21.31
C ILE A 757 10.62 -23.60 21.61
N LEU A 758 10.85 -23.28 22.88
CA LEU A 758 12.06 -22.58 23.31
C LEU A 758 12.46 -22.89 24.76
N GLN A 759 13.77 -22.81 25.02
CA GLN A 759 14.29 -22.79 26.38
C GLN A 759 14.10 -21.39 26.98
N ALA A 760 13.43 -21.29 28.12
CA ALA A 760 13.29 -20.06 28.88
C ALA A 760 14.58 -19.70 29.66
N PRO A 761 14.83 -18.40 29.96
CA PRO A 761 16.00 -17.96 30.71
C PRO A 761 16.13 -18.57 32.13
N TRP A 762 15.01 -18.98 32.73
CA TRP A 762 14.97 -19.66 34.04
C TRP A 762 15.22 -21.18 33.97
N GLY A 763 15.44 -21.74 32.77
CA GLY A 763 15.75 -23.16 32.57
C GLY A 763 14.55 -24.04 32.20
N GLY A 764 13.33 -23.50 32.26
CA GLY A 764 12.13 -24.15 31.74
C GLY A 764 12.19 -24.42 30.23
N LEU A 765 11.47 -25.44 29.76
CA LEU A 765 11.17 -25.64 28.35
C LEU A 765 9.73 -25.18 28.13
N LEU A 766 9.51 -24.26 27.19
CA LEU A 766 8.19 -23.71 26.89
C LEU A 766 7.69 -24.23 25.54
N LEU A 767 6.42 -24.64 25.51
CA LEU A 767 5.60 -24.79 24.31
C LEU A 767 4.64 -23.59 24.23
N VAL A 768 4.51 -22.96 23.07
CA VAL A 768 3.63 -21.81 22.87
C VAL A 768 2.73 -22.05 21.68
N TRP A 769 1.41 -22.02 21.88
CA TRP A 769 0.42 -22.08 20.80
C TRP A 769 -0.10 -20.69 20.46
N ARG A 770 -0.19 -20.38 19.16
CA ARG A 770 -0.76 -19.13 18.63
C ARG A 770 -2.07 -19.45 17.92
N LEU A 771 -3.16 -19.00 18.52
CA LEU A 771 -4.51 -19.19 18.01
C LEU A 771 -4.78 -18.13 16.94
N LYS A 772 -5.25 -18.56 15.77
CA LYS A 772 -5.39 -17.72 14.58
C LYS A 772 -6.78 -17.87 13.96
N VAL A 773 -7.29 -16.78 13.40
CA VAL A 773 -8.56 -16.74 12.66
C VAL A 773 -8.28 -16.25 11.25
N TYR A 774 -8.87 -16.90 10.26
CA TYR A 774 -8.88 -16.45 8.87
C TYR A 774 -10.05 -15.50 8.61
N SER A 775 -9.80 -14.46 7.83
CA SER A 775 -10.82 -13.56 7.28
C SER A 775 -10.51 -13.25 5.81
N GLY A 776 -11.51 -13.38 4.94
CA GLY A 776 -11.35 -13.36 3.48
C GLY A 776 -12.27 -14.39 2.84
N ASN A 777 -12.16 -14.59 1.53
CA ASN A 777 -12.83 -15.67 0.82
C ASN A 777 -11.94 -16.94 0.86
N PRO A 778 -12.40 -18.09 1.38
CA PRO A 778 -11.59 -19.31 1.40
C PRO A 778 -11.24 -19.86 0.01
N ASP A 779 -11.99 -19.50 -1.03
CA ASP A 779 -11.71 -19.88 -2.41
C ASP A 779 -10.70 -18.93 -3.11
N ASP A 780 -10.31 -17.83 -2.46
CA ASP A 780 -9.37 -16.82 -2.95
C ASP A 780 -8.28 -16.58 -1.89
N ILE A 781 -7.13 -17.24 -2.10
CA ILE A 781 -5.99 -17.23 -1.17
C ILE A 781 -5.32 -15.85 -1.10
N SER A 782 -5.45 -15.00 -2.14
CA SER A 782 -4.96 -13.61 -2.15
C SER A 782 -5.73 -12.74 -1.13
N SER A 783 -7.05 -12.93 -1.05
CA SER A 783 -7.92 -12.25 -0.09
C SER A 783 -7.72 -12.69 1.36
N LEU A 784 -7.09 -13.85 1.60
CA LEU A 784 -6.94 -14.40 2.95
C LEU A 784 -6.01 -13.55 3.81
N THR A 785 -6.63 -12.94 4.82
CA THR A 785 -5.96 -12.29 5.95
C THR A 785 -6.03 -13.20 7.17
N LEU A 786 -4.94 -13.24 7.93
CA LEU A 786 -4.81 -14.02 9.16
C LEU A 786 -4.72 -13.05 10.34
N HIS A 787 -5.40 -13.35 11.44
CA HIS A 787 -5.34 -12.54 12.65
C HIS A 787 -5.11 -13.42 13.90
N THR A 788 -4.09 -13.08 14.68
CA THR A 788 -3.83 -13.71 15.98
C THR A 788 -4.93 -13.35 16.98
N LYS A 789 -5.70 -14.36 17.41
CA LYS A 789 -6.79 -14.26 18.38
C LYS A 789 -6.29 -14.33 19.83
N GLY A 790 -5.21 -15.09 20.05
CA GLY A 790 -4.64 -15.30 21.38
C GLY A 790 -3.39 -16.18 21.36
N ILE A 791 -2.69 -16.26 22.48
CA ILE A 791 -1.49 -17.08 22.65
C ILE A 791 -1.59 -17.80 24.00
N LYS A 792 -1.53 -19.14 23.98
CA LYS A 792 -1.40 -19.99 25.17
C LYS A 792 0.07 -20.37 25.37
N ILE A 793 0.61 -20.21 26.57
CA ILE A 793 1.99 -20.57 26.91
C ILE A 793 1.97 -21.68 27.94
N HIS A 794 2.76 -22.73 27.73
CA HIS A 794 2.86 -23.87 28.61
C HIS A 794 4.32 -24.17 28.97
N GLU A 795 4.60 -24.38 30.26
CA GLU A 795 5.85 -24.99 30.70
C GLU A 795 5.74 -26.51 30.67
N VAL A 796 6.80 -27.18 30.19
CA VAL A 796 6.82 -28.61 29.90
C VAL A 796 7.38 -29.39 31.09
N ASP A 797 6.52 -30.07 31.85
CA ASP A 797 6.96 -31.07 32.82
C ASP A 797 7.27 -32.39 32.11
N VAL A 798 8.55 -32.56 31.76
CA VAL A 798 9.10 -33.78 31.13
C VAL A 798 8.99 -35.01 32.04
N ALA A 799 8.94 -34.84 33.36
CA ALA A 799 8.88 -35.96 34.32
C ALA A 799 7.45 -36.46 34.53
N ALA A 800 6.47 -35.55 34.60
CA ALA A 800 5.04 -35.89 34.63
C ALA A 800 4.45 -36.17 33.24
N LYS A 801 5.16 -35.80 32.17
CA LYS A 801 4.68 -35.71 30.78
C LYS A 801 3.42 -34.86 30.65
N LYS A 802 3.51 -33.59 31.07
CA LYS A 802 2.39 -32.64 31.07
C LYS A 802 2.79 -31.23 30.61
N LEU A 803 1.82 -30.56 30.02
CA LEU A 803 1.81 -29.11 29.86
C LEU A 803 1.26 -28.46 31.14
N VAL A 804 1.85 -27.33 31.54
CA VAL A 804 1.37 -26.48 32.63
C VAL A 804 1.20 -25.06 32.08
N GLU A 805 -0.04 -24.61 31.91
CA GLU A 805 -0.32 -23.28 31.35
C GLU A 805 0.18 -22.16 32.29
N ILE A 806 0.79 -21.12 31.71
CA ILE A 806 1.29 -19.94 32.42
C ILE A 806 0.82 -18.64 31.74
N ASP A 807 0.33 -17.70 32.54
CA ASP A 807 -0.18 -16.39 32.12
C ASP A 807 0.87 -15.26 32.21
N CYS A 808 2.04 -15.56 32.81
CA CYS A 808 3.04 -14.57 33.16
C CYS A 808 4.48 -14.99 32.81
N LEU A 809 5.17 -14.16 32.02
CA LEU A 809 6.59 -14.26 31.68
C LEU A 809 7.53 -13.59 32.70
N HIS A 810 7.01 -13.06 33.82
CA HIS A 810 7.78 -12.50 34.94
C HIS A 810 9.00 -11.63 34.55
N GLY A 811 8.77 -10.44 33.96
CA GLY A 811 9.86 -9.52 33.56
C GLY A 811 10.59 -9.92 32.27
N HIS A 812 9.94 -10.71 31.41
CA HIS A 812 10.42 -11.07 30.08
C HIS A 812 9.38 -10.76 28.99
N ALA A 813 9.82 -10.82 27.73
CA ALA A 813 8.99 -10.75 26.53
C ALA A 813 9.37 -11.86 25.54
N LEU A 814 8.39 -12.38 24.80
CA LEU A 814 8.58 -13.37 23.74
C LEU A 814 8.70 -12.72 22.35
N PHE A 815 9.43 -13.37 21.45
CA PHE A 815 9.52 -13.05 20.02
C PHE A 815 9.25 -14.29 19.17
N LEU A 816 8.18 -14.26 18.37
CA LEU A 816 7.64 -15.41 17.62
C LEU A 816 7.44 -15.10 16.12
N GLY A 817 7.47 -16.15 15.29
CA GLY A 817 7.27 -16.06 13.84
C GLY A 817 8.26 -16.95 13.08
N HIS A 818 8.65 -16.54 11.86
CA HIS A 818 9.72 -17.19 11.08
C HIS A 818 11.12 -17.08 11.72
N ASN A 819 11.29 -16.27 12.76
CA ASN A 819 12.52 -16.28 13.57
C ASN A 819 12.63 -17.52 14.47
N GLN A 820 13.83 -17.76 14.98
CA GLN A 820 14.04 -18.56 16.18
C GLN A 820 13.25 -17.92 17.33
N SER A 821 12.43 -18.72 18.00
CA SER A 821 11.61 -18.29 19.13
C SER A 821 12.50 -17.86 20.31
N LEU A 822 12.38 -16.62 20.77
CA LEU A 822 13.20 -16.05 21.86
C LEU A 822 12.34 -15.61 23.05
N CYS A 823 12.88 -15.76 24.26
CA CYS A 823 12.39 -15.13 25.49
C CYS A 823 13.51 -14.25 26.06
N LEU A 824 13.26 -12.93 26.17
CA LEU A 824 14.28 -11.93 26.52
C LEU A 824 13.88 -11.14 27.76
N SER A 825 14.84 -10.87 28.66
CA SER A 825 14.56 -10.12 29.89
C SER A 825 14.42 -8.62 29.60
N THR A 826 13.33 -8.01 30.08
CA THR A 826 13.12 -6.56 29.97
C THR A 826 14.09 -5.77 30.86
N LYS A 827 14.72 -6.42 31.84
CA LYS A 827 15.82 -5.84 32.63
C LYS A 827 17.10 -5.65 31.80
N GLU A 828 17.36 -6.53 30.84
CA GLU A 828 18.53 -6.46 29.95
C GLU A 828 18.26 -5.61 28.71
N CYS A 829 17.02 -5.60 28.23
CA CYS A 829 16.54 -4.72 27.15
C CYS A 829 15.36 -3.83 27.62
N PRO A 830 15.60 -2.72 28.35
CA PRO A 830 14.55 -1.89 28.98
C PRO A 830 13.55 -1.19 28.06
N ALA A 831 13.72 -1.28 26.74
CA ALA A 831 12.73 -0.83 25.77
C ALA A 831 11.61 -1.85 25.52
N LEU A 832 11.82 -3.12 25.92
CA LEU A 832 10.82 -4.18 25.80
C LEU A 832 9.77 -4.04 26.90
N LYS A 833 8.49 -4.17 26.53
CA LYS A 833 7.37 -4.26 27.47
C LYS A 833 7.31 -5.67 28.05
N GLU A 834 7.17 -5.77 29.37
CA GLU A 834 7.07 -7.06 30.06
C GLU A 834 5.70 -7.73 29.87
N ASN A 835 5.70 -9.06 29.97
CA ASN A 835 4.54 -9.91 29.73
C ASN A 835 3.90 -9.72 28.34
N ARG A 836 4.72 -9.45 27.32
CA ARG A 836 4.27 -9.27 25.93
C ARG A 836 4.86 -10.32 25.00
N VAL A 837 4.13 -10.59 23.93
CA VAL A 837 4.58 -11.38 22.79
C VAL A 837 4.66 -10.49 21.56
N TYR A 838 5.86 -10.29 21.05
CA TYR A 838 6.13 -9.64 19.77
C TYR A 838 6.07 -10.72 18.68
N PHE A 839 5.23 -10.57 17.65
CA PHE A 839 5.06 -11.61 16.64
C PHE A 839 5.09 -11.07 15.21
N THR A 840 5.61 -11.87 14.28
CA THR A 840 5.49 -11.66 12.83
C THR A 840 4.65 -12.73 12.16
N ASP A 841 4.34 -12.54 10.88
CA ASP A 841 3.64 -13.55 10.09
C ASP A 841 4.52 -14.80 9.89
N ASP A 842 3.86 -15.95 9.91
CA ASP A 842 4.43 -17.28 9.82
C ASP A 842 3.46 -18.33 9.26
N ASN A 843 2.37 -17.91 8.62
CA ASN A 843 1.53 -18.84 7.87
C ASN A 843 2.21 -19.12 6.51
N GLU A 844 2.63 -20.37 6.30
CA GLU A 844 3.33 -20.84 5.08
C GLU A 844 2.57 -20.56 3.78
N TYR A 845 1.24 -20.70 3.79
CA TYR A 845 0.40 -20.46 2.60
C TYR A 845 0.28 -18.96 2.30
N ILE A 846 0.16 -18.12 3.32
CA ILE A 846 -0.03 -16.67 3.15
C ILE A 846 1.30 -15.96 2.86
N THR A 847 2.40 -16.40 3.48
CA THR A 847 3.70 -15.72 3.38
C THR A 847 4.39 -15.87 2.02
N VAL A 848 3.99 -16.85 1.19
CA VAL A 848 4.43 -16.95 -0.22
C VAL A 848 3.72 -15.99 -1.17
N HIS A 849 2.47 -15.59 -0.90
CA HIS A 849 1.74 -14.62 -1.72
C HIS A 849 2.16 -13.20 -1.35
N LYS A 850 2.60 -12.41 -2.33
CA LYS A 850 3.31 -11.13 -2.10
C LYS A 850 2.41 -10.09 -1.42
N ASP A 851 1.14 -10.01 -1.81
CA ASP A 851 0.25 -8.89 -1.51
C ASP A 851 -0.57 -9.06 -0.22
N ASN A 852 -0.74 -10.28 0.28
CA ASN A 852 -1.51 -10.56 1.49
C ASN A 852 -0.99 -9.78 2.70
N ARG A 853 -1.92 -9.16 3.43
CA ARG A 853 -1.62 -8.37 4.63
C ARG A 853 -1.04 -9.23 5.74
N ARG A 854 0.16 -8.88 6.20
CA ARG A 854 0.92 -9.64 7.20
C ARG A 854 0.41 -9.48 8.63
N ASP A 855 0.27 -10.60 9.36
CA ASP A 855 -0.11 -10.63 10.78
C ASP A 855 1.09 -10.36 11.69
N ILE A 856 1.41 -9.08 11.88
CA ILE A 856 2.55 -8.58 12.67
C ILE A 856 2.03 -7.66 13.77
N GLY A 857 2.43 -7.91 15.02
CA GLY A 857 1.91 -7.15 16.14
C GLY A 857 2.59 -7.43 17.48
N LEU A 858 1.96 -6.93 18.53
CA LEU A 858 2.32 -7.11 19.92
C LEU A 858 1.08 -7.59 20.67
N LEU A 859 1.18 -8.62 21.50
CA LEU A 859 0.06 -9.16 22.28
C LEU A 859 0.35 -9.11 23.78
N ARG A 860 -0.69 -8.78 24.55
CA ARG A 860 -0.72 -8.83 26.02
C ARG A 860 -1.10 -10.23 26.51
N LEU A 861 -0.28 -10.86 27.32
CA LEU A 861 -0.63 -12.17 27.89
C LEU A 861 -1.68 -12.07 28.99
N ASP A 862 -1.76 -10.92 29.69
CA ASP A 862 -2.74 -10.65 30.75
C ASP A 862 -4.22 -10.70 30.30
N ASN A 863 -4.51 -10.54 29.01
CA ASN A 863 -5.88 -10.52 28.49
C ASN A 863 -6.00 -10.86 26.98
N ASN A 864 -4.93 -11.36 26.35
CA ASN A 864 -4.80 -11.56 24.89
C ASN A 864 -5.04 -10.31 24.01
N SER A 865 -5.08 -9.09 24.56
CA SER A 865 -5.36 -7.89 23.74
C SER A 865 -4.19 -7.53 22.82
N TRP A 866 -4.51 -7.15 21.59
CA TRP A 866 -3.58 -6.76 20.54
C TRP A 866 -3.16 -5.28 20.63
N GLU A 867 -1.88 -5.01 20.47
CA GLU A 867 -1.30 -3.67 20.30
C GLU A 867 -0.59 -3.58 18.93
N SER A 868 -0.82 -2.50 18.20
CA SER A 868 -0.10 -2.23 16.95
C SER A 868 1.38 -1.96 17.21
N LEU A 869 2.26 -2.65 16.48
CA LEU A 869 3.71 -2.45 16.58
C LEU A 869 4.14 -1.06 16.10
N VAL A 870 3.63 -0.65 14.92
CA VAL A 870 3.84 0.68 14.32
C VAL A 870 2.61 1.04 13.47
N PHE A 871 2.19 2.30 13.52
CA PHE A 871 1.16 2.85 12.63
C PHE A 871 1.64 4.18 11.99
N PRO A 872 1.50 4.36 10.67
CA PRO A 872 1.09 3.36 9.67
C PRO A 872 2.10 2.21 9.55
N GLN A 873 1.68 1.10 8.93
CA GLN A 873 2.56 -0.01 8.55
C GLN A 873 3.75 0.52 7.74
N LEU A 874 4.97 0.12 8.13
CA LEU A 874 6.22 0.60 7.50
C LEU A 874 6.78 -0.35 6.45
N TRP A 875 6.32 -1.59 6.44
CA TRP A 875 6.88 -2.70 5.67
C TRP A 875 6.02 -3.04 4.45
N SER A 876 6.69 -3.42 3.36
CA SER A 876 6.06 -4.20 2.30
C SER A 876 5.64 -5.55 2.84
N ASN A 877 4.71 -6.21 2.16
CA ASN A 877 4.32 -7.58 2.47
C ASN A 877 5.36 -8.59 1.92
N TRP A 878 6.24 -8.23 0.98
CA TRP A 878 7.26 -9.15 0.41
C TRP A 878 8.73 -8.67 0.55
N PRO A 879 9.68 -9.57 0.88
CA PRO A 879 9.46 -10.85 1.57
C PRO A 879 8.89 -10.61 2.97
N ALA A 880 8.27 -11.64 3.55
CA ALA A 880 7.62 -11.54 4.86
C ALA A 880 8.57 -10.96 5.95
N PRO A 881 8.17 -9.89 6.66
CA PRO A 881 8.98 -9.30 7.72
C PRO A 881 9.32 -10.28 8.84
N VAL A 882 10.55 -10.23 9.35
CA VAL A 882 11.05 -11.16 10.37
C VAL A 882 11.77 -10.42 11.50
N TRP A 883 11.67 -10.94 12.72
CA TRP A 883 12.50 -10.48 13.83
C TRP A 883 13.96 -10.93 13.65
N ILE A 884 14.90 -9.98 13.69
CA ILE A 884 16.33 -10.25 13.75
C ILE A 884 16.96 -9.55 14.95
N THR A 885 17.82 -10.25 15.68
CA THR A 885 18.73 -9.62 16.66
C THR A 885 20.03 -9.29 15.92
N PRO A 886 20.39 -8.02 15.66
CA PRO A 886 21.56 -7.69 14.84
C PRO A 886 22.87 -8.27 15.42
N ASN A 887 23.80 -8.68 14.55
CA ASN A 887 25.07 -9.28 14.99
C ASN A 887 26.26 -8.85 14.12
N LEU A 888 27.26 -8.21 14.73
CA LEU A 888 28.51 -7.77 14.07
C LEU A 888 29.54 -8.90 13.89
N THR A 889 29.28 -10.09 14.43
CA THR A 889 30.20 -11.23 14.36
C THR A 889 30.26 -11.78 12.94
N MET A 890 31.46 -11.82 12.35
CA MET A 890 31.72 -12.53 11.11
C MET A 890 31.49 -14.04 11.31
N MET A 891 30.78 -14.69 10.39
CA MET A 891 30.63 -16.15 10.40
C MET A 891 32.01 -16.77 10.14
N LYS A 892 32.61 -17.36 11.17
CA LYS A 892 33.88 -18.08 11.05
C LYS A 892 33.60 -19.46 10.48
N LEU A 893 33.95 -19.67 9.21
CA LEU A 893 34.15 -21.03 8.71
C LEU A 893 35.28 -21.67 9.51
N SER A 894 34.98 -22.75 10.23
CA SER A 894 35.97 -23.57 10.91
C SER A 894 36.84 -24.26 9.86
N LEU A 895 38.06 -23.76 9.65
CA LEU A 895 39.06 -24.32 8.73
C LEU A 895 39.62 -25.67 9.24
N ASN A 896 38.77 -26.70 9.19
CA ASN A 896 39.15 -28.10 9.18
C ASN A 896 39.04 -28.55 7.71
N LYS A 897 40.16 -28.74 6.99
CA LYS A 897 41.10 -29.87 7.04
C LYS A 897 40.58 -31.11 6.33
#